data_AF-A0A6A6Z2P2-F1
#
_entry.id   AF-A0A6A6Z2P2-F1
#
_cell.length_a   1.000
_cell.length_b   1.000
_cell.length_c   1.000
_cell.angle_alpha   90.00
_cell.angle_beta   90.00
_cell.angle_gamma   90.00
#
_symmetry.space_group_name_H-M   'P 1'
#
loop_
_entity.id
_entity.type
_entity.pdbx_description
1 polymer ?
#
loop_
_entity_poly.entity_id
_entity_poly.type
_entity_poly.pdbx_seq_one_letter_code
_entity_poly.pdbx_strand_id
1 'polypeptide(L)'
;MAKPDYDKPPSANTRKGQIPPSSSKPSDAKPKPWKKLTYRERAQKEREKEREREKRAKQKEAELIKKAKAKEAELLKKAKEEEAARAEKAKQARERARLARLDKEYREAQRLIEKEERKAAEAAAKAEREKAAQLAAEEEREKAAELAAELERETAARLAAEAEKEKENTKGKQIAPASSSAISRASSPASTENMTIPDPGWSFSRIPSNGPEVYDVDAGSVVNPSSSASQQRDLVTEPNTKRQATLNGDEGPSSRTAMSRASDSVYKVLKAEIKDLKKQNETLNRNLADQERAISKLLSERTKNDAQHDAKQAKTREEKATLERVLVAKEQELKGLVRGHLDQEEAWKQQSQVWKDDYDSVCKERDALKEEAKEEVKQAEAKRVILEVERDIARTDLNKMYKAHDIAQERAEKEKQARERISNHLERANSTIAKLNGQLEELESKMEELKSAKLPTPPCDSEPGDAQKQLQQERDAIREEREAVKKERDSMKIERDAAKTMLDALRDQQNADKRTHRNEVVDLKAQIKKLRERRGDADDSSSESDPEDSLVKPDFKQKYEDLFAKYKVLMEETVEGSSLKRKYDEMQTSSVETAKQLDATQTKCKNISDTYIKVNRKYGKLRAAVADVGQMFGGMTGDDFGNAGRAIKRLKRELLEIDDPPTQSE
;
A
#
# COMPACT_ATOMS: atom_id res chain seq x y z
N MET A 1 -42.32 -34.28 -12.34
CA MET A 1 -42.13 -35.61 -12.93
C MET A 1 -40.70 -35.73 -13.42
N ALA A 2 -39.84 -36.40 -12.68
CA ALA A 2 -38.51 -36.83 -13.10
C ALA A 2 -38.22 -38.15 -12.35
N LYS A 3 -37.91 -39.21 -13.09
CA LYS A 3 -37.62 -40.55 -12.55
C LYS A 3 -36.16 -40.62 -12.10
N PRO A 4 -35.81 -41.33 -11.00
CA PRO A 4 -34.42 -41.66 -10.72
C PRO A 4 -34.03 -42.99 -11.38
N ASP A 5 -32.90 -42.96 -12.08
CA ASP A 5 -32.17 -44.11 -12.61
C ASP A 5 -31.67 -45.02 -11.49
N TYR A 6 -31.95 -46.32 -11.64
CA TYR A 6 -31.36 -47.39 -10.83
C TYR A 6 -30.15 -47.96 -11.57
N ASP A 7 -28.96 -47.55 -11.18
CA ASP A 7 -27.71 -48.14 -11.64
C ASP A 7 -27.33 -49.38 -10.82
N LYS A 8 -27.20 -50.50 -11.54
CA LYS A 8 -26.33 -51.69 -11.40
C LYS A 8 -26.05 -52.31 -10.02
N PRO A 9 -26.27 -53.64 -9.86
CA PRO A 9 -25.71 -54.42 -8.74
C PRO A 9 -24.22 -54.76 -8.97
N PRO A 10 -23.39 -54.83 -7.92
CA PRO A 10 -22.00 -55.22 -8.06
C PRO A 10 -21.85 -56.72 -8.30
N SER A 11 -20.91 -57.03 -9.18
CA SER A 11 -20.55 -58.34 -9.70
C SER A 11 -20.15 -59.35 -8.61
N ALA A 12 -20.64 -60.57 -8.79
CA ALA A 12 -20.18 -61.77 -8.12
C ALA A 12 -18.66 -61.94 -8.27
N ASN A 13 -17.95 -61.93 -7.14
CA ASN A 13 -16.56 -62.33 -7.07
C ASN A 13 -16.50 -63.76 -6.52
N THR A 14 -16.15 -64.67 -7.42
CA THR A 14 -15.95 -66.10 -7.21
C THR A 14 -14.71 -66.34 -6.36
N ARG A 15 -14.87 -66.51 -5.03
CA ARG A 15 -13.81 -67.04 -4.19
C ARG A 15 -13.97 -68.56 -4.01
N LYS A 16 -13.12 -69.26 -4.76
CA LYS A 16 -12.86 -70.69 -4.73
C LYS A 16 -12.71 -71.23 -3.30
N GLY A 17 -13.42 -72.33 -3.05
CA GLY A 17 -12.89 -73.57 -2.48
C GLY A 17 -12.09 -73.49 -1.18
N GLN A 18 -12.78 -73.71 -0.07
CA GLN A 18 -12.21 -74.47 1.04
C GLN A 18 -13.32 -75.32 1.68
N ILE A 19 -13.27 -76.60 1.35
CA ILE A 19 -14.04 -77.69 1.94
C ILE A 19 -13.47 -77.95 3.33
N PRO A 20 -14.22 -77.84 4.44
CA PRO A 20 -13.82 -78.45 5.69
C PRO A 20 -14.13 -79.96 5.67
N PRO A 21 -13.31 -80.79 6.32
CA PRO A 21 -13.39 -82.23 6.20
C PRO A 21 -14.65 -82.78 6.87
N SER A 22 -15.23 -83.76 6.19
CA SER A 22 -16.10 -84.77 6.77
C SER A 22 -15.42 -85.43 7.96
N SER A 23 -15.97 -85.29 9.16
CA SER A 23 -15.65 -86.20 10.26
C SER A 23 -16.85 -86.42 11.18
N SER A 24 -17.08 -87.69 11.44
CA SER A 24 -17.92 -88.29 12.49
C SER A 24 -19.44 -88.12 12.40
N LYS A 25 -20.06 -89.14 11.81
CA LYS A 25 -21.37 -89.66 12.25
C LYS A 25 -21.33 -89.91 13.77
N PRO A 26 -22.27 -89.39 14.58
CA PRO A 26 -22.60 -89.98 15.86
C PRO A 26 -23.65 -91.06 15.62
N SER A 27 -23.25 -92.27 15.98
CA SER A 27 -24.03 -93.49 16.20
C SER A 27 -25.49 -93.29 16.60
N ASP A 28 -26.33 -94.14 16.02
CA ASP A 28 -27.66 -94.55 16.46
C ASP A 28 -27.75 -94.81 17.97
N ALA A 29 -27.99 -93.76 18.75
CA ALA A 29 -28.44 -93.87 20.12
C ALA A 29 -29.97 -93.94 20.11
N LYS A 30 -30.51 -95.15 20.33
CA LYS A 30 -31.95 -95.39 20.55
C LYS A 30 -32.53 -94.32 21.48
N PRO A 31 -33.61 -93.62 21.09
CA PRO A 31 -34.20 -92.58 21.92
C PRO A 31 -34.65 -93.21 23.25
N LYS A 32 -34.02 -92.78 24.36
CA LYS A 32 -34.48 -93.14 25.70
C LYS A 32 -35.96 -92.78 25.81
N PRO A 33 -36.80 -93.65 26.42
CA PRO A 33 -38.22 -93.38 26.58
C PRO A 33 -38.38 -92.03 27.28
N TRP A 34 -39.15 -91.14 26.65
CA TRP A 34 -39.41 -89.81 27.19
C TRP A 34 -40.07 -90.01 28.53
N LYS A 35 -39.32 -89.82 29.63
CA LYS A 35 -39.91 -89.69 30.96
C LYS A 35 -41.01 -88.65 30.81
N LYS A 36 -42.26 -89.07 31.00
CA LYS A 36 -43.43 -88.19 30.90
C LYS A 36 -43.26 -87.13 31.97
N LEU A 37 -42.62 -86.01 31.59
CA LEU A 37 -42.55 -84.80 32.40
C LEU A 37 -43.97 -84.51 32.82
N THR A 38 -44.17 -84.47 34.13
CA THR A 38 -45.43 -84.09 34.74
C THR A 38 -45.83 -82.72 34.21
N TYR A 39 -47.13 -82.42 34.15
CA TYR A 39 -47.64 -81.16 33.62
C TYR A 39 -46.91 -79.94 34.25
N ARG A 40 -46.55 -80.06 35.53
CA ARG A 40 -45.82 -79.07 36.31
C ARG A 40 -44.39 -78.81 35.80
N GLU A 41 -43.64 -79.85 35.43
CA GLU A 41 -42.28 -79.70 34.91
C GLU A 41 -42.26 -79.17 33.47
N ARG A 42 -43.27 -79.49 32.65
CA ARG A 42 -43.43 -78.88 31.32
C ARG A 42 -43.69 -77.37 31.41
N ALA A 43 -44.58 -76.97 32.31
CA ALA A 43 -44.87 -75.55 32.56
C ALA A 43 -43.65 -74.78 33.10
N GLN A 44 -42.84 -75.39 33.97
CA GLN A 44 -41.59 -74.78 34.44
C GLN A 44 -40.56 -74.61 33.33
N LYS A 45 -40.36 -75.65 32.50
CA LYS A 45 -39.41 -75.61 31.39
C LYS A 45 -39.82 -74.62 30.30
N GLU A 46 -41.12 -74.40 30.10
CA GLU A 46 -41.64 -73.39 29.18
C GLU A 46 -41.40 -71.96 29.70
N ARG A 47 -41.67 -71.70 30.99
CA ARG A 47 -41.34 -70.43 31.65
C ARG A 47 -39.83 -70.14 31.62
N GLU A 48 -38.99 -71.15 31.73
CA GLU A 48 -37.54 -71.01 31.68
C GLU A 48 -37.05 -70.66 30.27
N LYS A 49 -37.60 -71.30 29.23
CA LYS A 49 -37.38 -70.93 27.83
C LYS A 49 -37.88 -69.52 27.52
N GLU A 50 -38.99 -69.10 28.10
CA GLU A 50 -39.53 -67.75 27.96
C GLU A 50 -38.59 -66.71 28.59
N ARG A 51 -38.08 -66.95 29.80
CA ARG A 51 -37.05 -66.12 30.44
C ARG A 51 -35.76 -66.06 29.62
N GLU A 52 -35.34 -67.15 28.99
CA GLU A 52 -34.18 -67.13 28.07
C GLU A 52 -34.45 -66.29 26.82
N ARG A 53 -35.64 -66.40 26.22
CA ARG A 53 -36.03 -65.57 25.08
C ARG A 53 -36.08 -64.09 25.45
N GLU A 54 -36.60 -63.77 26.62
CA GLU A 54 -36.64 -62.40 27.15
C GLU A 54 -35.23 -61.86 27.41
N LYS A 55 -34.33 -62.65 28.01
CA LYS A 55 -32.91 -62.27 28.18
C LYS A 55 -32.22 -62.02 26.84
N ARG A 56 -32.46 -62.87 25.84
CA ARG A 56 -31.92 -62.70 24.48
C ARG A 56 -32.52 -61.47 23.78
N ALA A 57 -33.79 -61.17 23.99
CA ALA A 57 -34.44 -59.96 23.46
C ALA A 57 -33.82 -58.70 24.07
N LYS A 58 -33.67 -58.66 25.41
CA LYS A 58 -33.00 -57.55 26.13
C LYS A 58 -31.55 -57.37 25.71
N GLN A 59 -30.81 -58.46 25.48
CA GLN A 59 -29.45 -58.38 24.94
C GLN A 59 -29.40 -57.79 23.53
N LYS A 60 -30.30 -58.21 22.64
CA LYS A 60 -30.39 -57.65 21.28
C LYS A 60 -30.76 -56.17 21.28
N GLU A 61 -31.70 -55.77 22.15
CA GLU A 61 -32.09 -54.37 22.34
C GLU A 61 -30.91 -53.53 22.85
N ALA A 62 -30.19 -54.01 23.87
CA ALA A 62 -28.99 -53.33 24.37
C ALA A 62 -27.89 -53.19 23.30
N GLU A 63 -27.71 -54.20 22.44
CA GLU A 63 -26.75 -54.15 21.33
C GLU A 63 -27.16 -53.12 20.26
N LEU A 64 -28.46 -53.01 19.95
CA LEU A 64 -28.99 -52.00 19.03
C LEU A 64 -28.82 -50.59 19.59
N ILE A 65 -29.09 -50.37 20.89
CA ILE A 65 -28.85 -49.08 21.56
C ILE A 65 -27.36 -48.72 21.52
N LYS A 66 -26.47 -49.68 21.76
CA LYS A 66 -25.01 -49.46 21.68
C LYS A 66 -24.58 -49.08 20.26
N LYS A 67 -25.11 -49.74 19.22
CA LYS A 67 -24.85 -49.40 17.82
C LYS A 67 -25.40 -48.02 17.44
N ALA A 68 -26.59 -47.66 17.93
CA ALA A 68 -27.17 -46.34 17.70
C ALA A 68 -26.31 -45.22 18.32
N LYS A 69 -25.89 -45.39 19.58
CA LYS A 69 -24.99 -44.43 20.25
C LYS A 69 -23.62 -44.30 19.57
N ALA A 70 -23.09 -45.41 19.04
CA ALA A 70 -21.84 -45.37 18.28
C ALA A 70 -21.98 -44.57 16.97
N LYS A 71 -23.08 -44.76 16.23
CA LYS A 71 -23.37 -43.98 15.01
C LYS A 71 -23.58 -42.50 15.30
N GLU A 72 -24.28 -42.18 16.39
CA GLU A 72 -24.48 -40.79 16.83
C GLU A 72 -23.14 -40.11 17.17
N ALA A 73 -22.26 -40.81 17.88
CA ALA A 73 -20.92 -40.32 18.19
C ALA A 73 -20.06 -40.10 16.93
N GLU A 74 -20.17 -40.98 15.93
CA GLU A 74 -19.48 -40.84 14.64
C GLU A 74 -19.98 -39.61 13.86
N LEU A 75 -21.30 -39.39 13.83
CA LEU A 75 -21.89 -38.20 13.21
C LEU A 75 -21.48 -36.90 13.92
N LEU A 76 -21.42 -36.90 15.25
CA LEU A 76 -20.92 -35.77 16.04
C LEU A 76 -19.44 -35.48 15.74
N LYS A 77 -18.61 -36.52 15.60
CA LYS A 77 -17.20 -36.35 15.22
C LYS A 77 -17.08 -35.73 13.82
N LYS A 78 -17.85 -36.23 12.85
CA LYS A 78 -17.88 -35.71 11.49
C LYS A 78 -18.36 -34.26 11.42
N ALA A 79 -19.37 -33.90 12.21
CA ALA A 79 -19.87 -32.52 12.30
C ALA A 79 -18.79 -31.57 12.85
N LYS A 80 -18.04 -31.98 13.88
CA LYS A 80 -16.93 -31.20 14.44
C LYS A 80 -15.77 -31.03 13.44
N GLU A 81 -15.45 -32.07 12.69
CA GLU A 81 -14.42 -32.00 11.63
C GLU A 81 -14.85 -31.06 10.50
N GLU A 82 -16.13 -31.09 10.10
CA GLU A 82 -16.65 -30.18 9.09
C GLU A 82 -16.68 -28.72 9.58
N GLU A 83 -17.05 -28.49 10.84
CA GLU A 83 -17.00 -27.16 11.47
C GLU A 83 -15.55 -26.63 11.54
N ALA A 84 -14.59 -27.48 11.92
CA ALA A 84 -13.17 -27.13 11.91
C ALA A 84 -12.67 -26.78 10.50
N ALA A 85 -13.07 -27.54 9.48
CA ALA A 85 -12.73 -27.27 8.09
C ALA A 85 -13.35 -25.94 7.59
N ARG A 86 -14.58 -25.61 7.99
CA ARG A 86 -15.20 -24.31 7.70
C ARG A 86 -14.47 -23.16 8.40
N ALA A 87 -14.06 -23.34 9.65
CA ALA A 87 -13.27 -22.36 10.38
C ALA A 87 -11.89 -22.11 9.73
N GLU A 88 -11.23 -23.16 9.24
CA GLU A 88 -9.97 -23.02 8.52
C GLU A 88 -10.14 -22.28 7.19
N LYS A 89 -11.16 -22.64 6.39
CA LYS A 89 -11.48 -21.90 5.16
C LYS A 89 -11.78 -20.42 5.43
N ALA A 90 -12.47 -20.11 6.53
CA ALA A 90 -12.72 -18.73 6.93
C ALA A 90 -11.43 -17.98 7.31
N LYS A 91 -10.47 -18.63 7.99
CA LYS A 91 -9.14 -18.05 8.26
C LYS A 91 -8.37 -17.79 6.96
N GLN A 92 -8.35 -18.74 6.04
CA GLN A 92 -7.70 -18.57 4.73
C GLN A 92 -8.35 -17.44 3.91
N ALA A 93 -9.68 -17.29 3.95
CA ALA A 93 -10.37 -16.19 3.29
C ALA A 93 -10.01 -14.82 3.89
N ARG A 94 -9.86 -14.73 5.22
CA ARG A 94 -9.42 -13.50 5.90
C ARG A 94 -7.98 -13.13 5.52
N GLU A 95 -7.07 -14.10 5.45
CA GLU A 95 -5.70 -13.86 5.00
C GLU A 95 -5.64 -13.42 3.53
N ARG A 96 -6.43 -14.03 2.65
CA ARG A 96 -6.54 -13.57 1.25
C ARG A 96 -7.07 -12.13 1.16
N ALA A 97 -8.07 -11.77 1.97
CA ALA A 97 -8.58 -10.42 2.01
C ALA A 97 -7.54 -9.41 2.55
N ARG A 98 -6.72 -9.82 3.53
CA ARG A 98 -5.60 -9.02 4.05
C ARG A 98 -4.54 -8.78 2.98
N LEU A 99 -4.12 -9.82 2.27
CA LEU A 99 -3.16 -9.70 1.17
C LEU A 99 -3.68 -8.83 0.03
N ALA A 100 -4.98 -8.91 -0.30
CA ALA A 100 -5.59 -8.05 -1.32
C ALA A 100 -5.59 -6.56 -0.93
N ARG A 101 -5.72 -6.24 0.38
CA ARG A 101 -5.61 -4.86 0.87
C ARG A 101 -4.17 -4.35 0.76
N LEU A 102 -3.20 -5.16 1.19
CA LEU A 102 -1.78 -4.81 1.06
C LEU A 102 -1.36 -4.60 -0.40
N ASP A 103 -1.86 -5.42 -1.33
CA ASP A 103 -1.59 -5.26 -2.76
C ASP A 103 -2.21 -3.96 -3.31
N LYS A 104 -3.39 -3.56 -2.82
CA LYS A 104 -3.99 -2.27 -3.17
C LYS A 104 -3.16 -1.09 -2.63
N GLU A 105 -2.75 -1.14 -1.36
CA GLU A 105 -1.90 -0.13 -0.73
C GLU A 105 -0.55 -0.01 -1.45
N TYR A 106 0.05 -1.14 -1.85
CA TYR A 106 1.29 -1.16 -2.62
C TYR A 106 1.15 -0.49 -3.99
N ARG A 107 0.05 -0.75 -4.72
CA ARG A 107 -0.23 -0.07 -5.99
C ARG A 107 -0.51 1.42 -5.82
N GLU A 108 -1.17 1.82 -4.74
CA GLU A 108 -1.39 3.24 -4.42
C GLU A 108 -0.06 3.94 -4.10
N ALA A 109 0.82 3.29 -3.33
CA ALA A 109 2.17 3.79 -3.08
C ALA A 109 2.99 3.93 -4.37
N GLN A 110 2.94 2.95 -5.28
CA GLN A 110 3.60 3.05 -6.59
C GLN A 110 3.09 4.24 -7.41
N ARG A 111 1.77 4.48 -7.44
CA ARG A 111 1.20 5.65 -8.13
C ARG A 111 1.65 6.98 -7.53
N LEU A 112 1.86 7.04 -6.22
CA LEU A 112 2.39 8.22 -5.56
C LEU A 112 3.86 8.46 -5.95
N ILE A 113 4.68 7.40 -5.96
CA ILE A 113 6.08 7.47 -6.42
C ILE A 113 6.12 7.96 -7.88
N GLU A 114 5.36 7.34 -8.79
CA GLU A 114 5.30 7.79 -10.19
C GLU A 114 4.84 9.25 -10.33
N LYS A 115 3.92 9.70 -9.47
CA LYS A 115 3.45 11.09 -9.47
C LYS A 115 4.53 12.05 -8.99
N GLU A 116 5.34 11.67 -8.01
CA GLU A 116 6.49 12.47 -7.56
C GLU A 116 7.61 12.48 -8.58
N GLU A 117 7.90 11.34 -9.22
CA GLU A 117 8.87 11.27 -10.33
C GLU A 117 8.45 12.16 -11.51
N ARG A 118 7.15 12.19 -11.86
CA ARG A 118 6.62 13.10 -12.88
C ARG A 118 6.79 14.57 -12.48
N LYS A 119 6.52 14.92 -11.22
CA LYS A 119 6.73 16.29 -10.72
C LYS A 119 8.21 16.67 -10.74
N ALA A 120 9.10 15.76 -10.35
CA ALA A 120 10.55 15.98 -10.40
C ALA A 120 11.04 16.16 -11.85
N ALA A 121 10.54 15.34 -12.78
CA ALA A 121 10.84 15.46 -14.20
C ALA A 121 10.31 16.77 -14.80
N GLU A 122 9.10 17.21 -14.42
CA GLU A 122 8.53 18.49 -14.86
C GLU A 122 9.33 19.69 -14.29
N ALA A 123 9.74 19.61 -13.02
CA ALA A 123 10.60 20.62 -12.41
C ALA A 123 11.99 20.68 -13.08
N ALA A 124 12.58 19.52 -13.40
CA ALA A 124 13.84 19.45 -14.13
C ALA A 124 13.71 20.04 -15.55
N ALA A 125 12.64 19.70 -16.28
CA ALA A 125 12.36 20.27 -17.60
C ALA A 125 12.13 21.80 -17.54
N LYS A 126 11.48 22.29 -16.47
CA LYS A 126 11.33 23.73 -16.24
C LYS A 126 12.68 24.41 -15.98
N ALA A 127 13.53 23.81 -15.15
CA ALA A 127 14.87 24.33 -14.88
C ALA A 127 15.75 24.34 -16.15
N GLU A 128 15.67 23.33 -17.01
CA GLU A 128 16.36 23.33 -18.30
C GLU A 128 15.85 24.44 -19.24
N ARG A 129 14.53 24.67 -19.29
CA ARG A 129 13.97 25.80 -20.06
C ARG A 129 14.43 27.15 -19.53
N GLU A 130 14.51 27.33 -18.21
CA GLU A 130 15.02 28.56 -17.60
C GLU A 130 16.51 28.76 -17.90
N LYS A 131 17.33 27.70 -17.81
CA LYS A 131 18.75 27.75 -18.22
C LYS A 131 18.91 28.10 -19.70
N ALA A 132 18.13 27.49 -20.58
CA ALA A 132 18.15 27.80 -22.01
C ALA A 132 17.73 29.26 -22.29
N ALA A 133 16.74 29.77 -21.57
CA ALA A 133 16.33 31.18 -21.67
C ALA A 133 17.40 32.14 -21.16
N GLN A 134 18.15 31.79 -20.10
CA GLN A 134 19.27 32.59 -19.61
C GLN A 134 20.41 32.65 -20.63
N LEU A 135 20.79 31.52 -21.23
CA LEU A 135 21.80 31.48 -22.27
C LEU A 135 21.38 32.29 -23.51
N ALA A 136 20.12 32.19 -23.94
CA ALA A 136 19.60 33.01 -25.04
C ALA A 136 19.65 34.51 -24.73
N ALA A 137 19.32 34.91 -23.49
CA ALA A 137 19.40 36.30 -23.06
C ALA A 137 20.85 36.81 -22.97
N GLU A 138 21.81 35.94 -22.65
CA GLU A 138 23.23 36.25 -22.64
C GLU A 138 23.77 36.44 -24.06
N GLU A 139 23.42 35.55 -25.00
CA GLU A 139 23.75 35.72 -26.42
C GLU A 139 23.16 37.03 -27.00
N GLU A 140 21.93 37.40 -26.62
CA GLU A 140 21.34 38.68 -27.04
C GLU A 140 22.09 39.89 -26.47
N ARG A 141 22.57 39.79 -25.22
CA ARG A 141 23.41 40.84 -24.62
C ARG A 141 24.76 40.96 -25.28
N GLU A 142 25.39 39.84 -25.63
CA GLU A 142 26.66 39.83 -26.34
C GLU A 142 26.52 40.45 -27.73
N LYS A 143 25.47 40.06 -28.49
CA LYS A 143 25.15 40.68 -29.80
C LYS A 143 24.87 42.18 -29.67
N ALA A 144 24.16 42.60 -28.63
CA ALA A 144 23.90 44.02 -28.37
C ALA A 144 25.19 44.78 -28.02
N ALA A 145 26.09 44.17 -27.24
CA ALA A 145 27.39 44.76 -26.90
C ALA A 145 28.30 44.88 -28.13
N GLU A 146 28.30 43.88 -29.02
CA GLU A 146 29.05 43.92 -30.27
C GLU A 146 28.56 45.04 -31.21
N LEU A 147 27.25 45.18 -31.37
CA LEU A 147 26.63 46.29 -32.13
C LEU A 147 26.96 47.66 -31.50
N ALA A 148 26.95 47.76 -30.17
CA ALA A 148 27.34 48.99 -29.48
C ALA A 148 28.81 49.34 -29.72
N ALA A 149 29.71 48.36 -29.65
CA ALA A 149 31.13 48.54 -29.94
C ALA A 149 31.38 48.91 -31.42
N GLU A 150 30.58 48.38 -32.35
CA GLU A 150 30.64 48.76 -33.76
C GLU A 150 30.21 50.21 -33.98
N LEU A 151 29.12 50.65 -33.34
CA LEU A 151 28.68 52.06 -33.33
C LEU A 151 29.74 53.00 -32.72
N GLU A 152 30.40 52.59 -31.64
CA GLU A 152 31.51 53.36 -31.06
C GLU A 152 32.70 53.47 -32.03
N ARG A 153 33.02 52.41 -32.77
CA ARG A 153 34.07 52.47 -33.81
C ARG A 153 33.66 53.37 -34.97
N GLU A 154 32.41 53.32 -35.44
CA GLU A 154 31.93 54.18 -36.52
C GLU A 154 31.95 55.65 -36.11
N THR A 155 31.48 55.97 -34.89
CA THR A 155 31.50 57.33 -34.36
C THR A 155 32.91 57.85 -34.15
N ALA A 156 33.83 57.04 -33.61
CA ALA A 156 35.24 57.39 -33.51
C ALA A 156 35.88 57.64 -34.89
N ALA A 157 35.55 56.84 -35.90
CA ALA A 157 36.02 57.04 -37.27
C ALA A 157 35.47 58.34 -37.90
N ARG A 158 34.20 58.68 -37.65
CA ARG A 158 33.63 59.97 -38.09
C ARG A 158 34.30 61.16 -37.43
N LEU A 159 34.52 61.10 -36.12
CA LEU A 159 35.22 62.16 -35.39
C LEU A 159 36.67 62.31 -35.86
N ALA A 160 37.36 61.21 -36.17
CA ALA A 160 38.70 61.26 -36.75
C ALA A 160 38.70 61.92 -38.14
N ALA A 161 37.71 61.59 -38.98
CA ALA A 161 37.57 62.20 -40.31
C ALA A 161 37.19 63.70 -40.24
N GLU A 162 36.37 64.11 -39.27
CA GLU A 162 36.09 65.53 -39.01
C GLU A 162 37.32 66.28 -38.51
N ALA A 163 38.11 65.68 -37.61
CA ALA A 163 39.37 66.26 -37.13
C ALA A 163 40.41 66.41 -38.26
N GLU A 164 40.43 65.51 -39.25
CA GLU A 164 41.25 65.70 -40.45
C GLU A 164 40.75 66.86 -41.33
N LYS A 165 39.43 67.02 -41.50
CA LYS A 165 38.85 68.17 -42.21
C LYS A 165 39.12 69.50 -41.50
N GLU A 166 39.13 69.53 -40.16
CA GLU A 166 39.50 70.74 -39.40
C GLU A 166 41.00 71.07 -39.51
N LYS A 167 41.88 70.06 -39.59
CA LYS A 167 43.31 70.28 -39.88
C LYS A 167 43.54 70.83 -41.28
N GLU A 168 42.67 70.50 -42.24
CA GLU A 168 42.71 71.05 -43.59
C GLU A 168 42.21 72.50 -43.64
N ASN A 169 41.21 72.87 -42.81
CA ASN A 169 40.66 74.22 -42.74
C ASN A 169 41.45 75.22 -41.87
N THR A 170 42.45 74.77 -41.10
CA THR A 170 43.23 75.65 -40.20
C THR A 170 44.54 76.18 -40.80
N LYS A 171 44.81 75.95 -42.08
CA LYS A 171 45.97 76.54 -42.80
C LYS A 171 45.81 78.01 -43.20
N GLY A 172 44.73 78.69 -42.82
CA GLY A 172 44.54 80.08 -43.23
C GLY A 172 43.60 80.89 -42.36
N LYS A 173 44.02 81.25 -41.13
CA LYS A 173 43.72 82.56 -40.52
C LYS A 173 44.32 82.67 -39.11
N GLN A 174 45.36 83.48 -39.00
CA GLN A 174 45.63 84.24 -37.77
C GLN A 174 44.54 85.31 -37.62
N ILE A 175 44.06 85.56 -36.39
CA ILE A 175 43.79 86.88 -35.79
C ILE A 175 43.07 86.69 -34.43
N ALA A 176 43.80 87.05 -33.36
CA ALA A 176 43.45 87.83 -32.15
C ALA A 176 42.22 87.54 -31.23
N PRO A 177 42.30 87.96 -29.93
CA PRO A 177 41.45 87.50 -28.83
C PRO A 177 40.47 88.56 -28.27
N ALA A 178 39.36 88.13 -27.65
CA ALA A 178 38.50 88.92 -26.74
C ALA A 178 37.58 87.94 -25.96
N SER A 179 37.60 87.87 -24.62
CA SER A 179 36.96 88.73 -23.60
C SER A 179 35.63 88.17 -23.07
N SER A 180 35.55 88.11 -21.74
CA SER A 180 34.45 87.80 -20.83
C SER A 180 33.01 88.14 -21.24
N SER A 181 32.03 87.37 -20.77
CA SER A 181 30.97 87.84 -19.85
C SER A 181 29.96 86.75 -19.48
N ALA A 182 29.47 86.84 -18.24
CA ALA A 182 28.37 86.09 -17.66
C ALA A 182 27.01 86.47 -18.27
N ILE A 183 25.98 85.62 -18.13
CA ILE A 183 24.58 86.00 -17.85
C ILE A 183 23.77 84.74 -17.49
N SER A 184 22.83 84.95 -16.57
CA SER A 184 21.97 84.01 -15.86
C SER A 184 20.66 83.66 -16.59
N ARG A 185 20.06 82.54 -16.16
CA ARG A 185 18.62 82.32 -15.83
C ARG A 185 17.54 82.29 -16.94
N ALA A 186 16.83 81.16 -17.05
CA ALA A 186 15.36 81.00 -17.22
C ALA A 186 15.04 79.48 -17.35
N SER A 187 14.26 78.83 -16.47
CA SER A 187 12.79 78.76 -16.37
C SER A 187 12.20 77.47 -16.99
N SER A 188 11.40 76.77 -16.17
CA SER A 188 10.70 75.47 -16.33
C SER A 188 9.58 75.45 -17.42
N PRO A 189 8.80 74.35 -17.65
CA PRO A 189 7.77 73.85 -16.69
C PRO A 189 7.33 72.35 -16.74
N ALA A 190 6.56 71.98 -15.69
CA ALA A 190 5.52 70.92 -15.59
C ALA A 190 6.00 69.44 -15.53
N SER A 191 5.38 68.50 -14.80
CA SER A 191 4.03 68.40 -14.21
C SER A 191 3.93 67.31 -13.11
N THR A 192 2.85 67.42 -12.33
CA THR A 192 2.03 66.36 -11.68
C THR A 192 2.55 65.61 -10.45
N GLU A 193 2.00 66.06 -9.31
CA GLU A 193 1.46 65.33 -8.16
C GLU A 193 1.13 63.84 -8.37
N ASN A 194 1.48 62.99 -7.39
CA ASN A 194 0.48 62.17 -6.69
C ASN A 194 1.02 61.46 -5.42
N MET A 195 0.40 61.81 -4.29
CA MET A 195 -0.03 60.97 -3.16
C MET A 195 0.84 59.79 -2.72
N THR A 196 1.51 59.95 -1.57
CA THR A 196 2.09 58.88 -0.77
C THR A 196 1.08 58.39 0.28
N ILE A 197 0.67 57.13 0.18
CA ILE A 197 0.02 56.35 1.25
C ILE A 197 1.12 55.54 1.96
N PRO A 198 1.17 55.47 3.30
CA PRO A 198 2.13 54.64 4.02
C PRO A 198 1.53 53.25 4.28
N ASP A 199 2.29 52.18 4.05
CA ASP A 199 2.08 50.90 4.74
C ASP A 199 3.31 49.98 4.61
N PRO A 200 3.44 48.91 5.42
CA PRO A 200 4.60 48.72 6.27
C PRO A 200 5.43 47.51 5.86
N GLY A 201 6.64 47.45 6.43
CA GLY A 201 7.39 46.22 6.76
C GLY A 201 7.38 45.07 5.75
N TRP A 202 8.55 44.78 5.19
CA TRP A 202 9.21 43.46 5.26
C TRP A 202 10.57 43.53 4.56
N SER A 203 11.63 43.49 5.35
CA SER A 203 13.00 43.34 4.87
C SER A 203 13.32 41.86 4.69
N PHE A 204 13.51 41.41 3.44
CA PHE A 204 14.22 40.17 3.13
C PHE A 204 15.54 40.53 2.45
N SER A 205 16.63 40.22 3.15
CA SER A 205 18.00 40.37 2.67
C SER A 205 18.24 39.41 1.51
N ARG A 206 18.67 39.97 0.36
CA ARG A 206 19.22 39.21 -0.77
C ARG A 206 20.56 38.59 -0.36
N ILE A 207 20.65 37.27 -0.47
CA ILE A 207 21.90 36.51 -0.47
C ILE A 207 22.47 36.55 -1.89
N PRO A 208 23.76 36.88 -2.12
CA PRO A 208 24.38 36.70 -3.43
C PRO A 208 24.82 35.24 -3.61
N SER A 209 24.27 34.57 -4.64
CA SER A 209 24.74 33.26 -5.09
C SER A 209 25.88 33.44 -6.10
N ASN A 210 27.13 33.36 -5.65
CA ASN A 210 28.28 33.12 -6.50
C ASN A 210 28.78 31.70 -6.22
N GLY A 211 28.42 30.75 -7.09
CA GLY A 211 29.05 29.43 -7.13
C GLY A 211 30.19 29.44 -8.16
N PRO A 212 31.38 28.88 -7.85
CA PRO A 212 32.44 28.75 -8.83
C PRO A 212 32.25 27.49 -9.68
N GLU A 213 32.53 27.65 -10.98
CA GLU A 213 32.65 26.60 -11.98
C GLU A 213 33.70 25.55 -11.57
N VAL A 214 33.33 24.29 -11.75
CA VAL A 214 34.18 23.11 -11.53
C VAL A 214 35.04 22.90 -12.78
N TYR A 215 36.36 22.99 -12.65
CA TYR A 215 37.30 22.45 -13.63
C TYR A 215 37.61 21.00 -13.28
N ASP A 216 37.34 20.09 -14.20
CA ASP A 216 37.89 18.74 -14.22
C ASP A 216 39.41 18.82 -14.45
N VAL A 217 40.20 18.26 -13.52
CA VAL A 217 41.65 18.09 -13.69
C VAL A 217 42.01 16.62 -13.46
N ASP A 218 42.69 16.08 -14.47
CA ASP A 218 43.15 14.71 -14.62
C ASP A 218 43.95 14.16 -13.43
N ALA A 219 43.71 12.88 -13.17
CA ALA A 219 44.45 12.05 -12.23
C ALA A 219 45.88 11.77 -12.74
N GLY A 220 46.88 12.21 -11.98
CA GLY A 220 48.30 11.97 -12.25
C GLY A 220 49.12 11.63 -11.01
N SER A 221 49.36 10.33 -10.83
CA SER A 221 50.59 9.69 -10.31
C SER A 221 51.30 10.22 -9.04
N VAL A 222 51.06 9.48 -7.96
CA VAL A 222 51.95 9.08 -6.85
C VAL A 222 53.46 9.25 -7.07
N VAL A 223 54.15 10.03 -6.21
CA VAL A 223 55.49 9.71 -5.64
C VAL A 223 55.64 10.38 -4.26
N ASN A 224 55.86 9.57 -3.22
CA ASN A 224 56.21 9.97 -1.84
C ASN A 224 57.59 10.65 -1.74
N PRO A 225 57.84 11.40 -0.67
CA PRO A 225 58.93 10.95 0.20
C PRO A 225 58.61 11.04 1.70
N SER A 226 58.82 9.91 2.37
CA SER A 226 58.94 9.84 3.82
C SER A 226 60.25 10.46 4.29
N SER A 227 60.14 11.19 5.39
CA SER A 227 61.22 11.53 6.31
C SER A 227 61.89 10.28 6.89
N SER A 228 63.20 10.35 7.18
CA SER A 228 63.75 10.16 8.54
C SER A 228 65.29 9.98 8.57
N ALA A 229 65.90 10.76 9.48
CA ALA A 229 66.96 10.40 10.43
C ALA A 229 68.40 10.10 9.98
N SER A 230 69.35 10.92 10.49
CA SER A 230 70.53 10.57 11.33
C SER A 230 71.50 11.77 11.31
N GLN A 231 71.69 12.59 12.36
CA GLN A 231 72.38 12.39 13.64
C GLN A 231 73.80 11.79 13.58
N GLN A 232 74.74 12.51 14.25
CA GLN A 232 76.14 12.20 14.65
C GLN A 232 77.23 12.45 13.57
N ARG A 233 78.43 12.99 13.84
CA ARG A 233 79.15 13.46 15.05
C ARG A 233 80.46 14.17 14.62
N ASP A 234 81.00 15.01 15.51
CA ASP A 234 82.40 15.27 15.87
C ASP A 234 83.43 15.96 14.93
N LEU A 235 83.84 17.15 15.39
CA LEU A 235 85.22 17.59 15.74
C LEU A 235 86.42 17.05 14.93
N VAL A 236 87.16 17.94 14.26
CA VAL A 236 88.65 17.96 14.24
C VAL A 236 89.17 19.40 14.05
N THR A 237 90.06 19.82 14.94
CA THR A 237 90.92 21.00 14.91
C THR A 237 92.26 20.71 14.20
N GLU A 238 92.76 21.69 13.42
CA GLU A 238 94.18 22.02 13.12
C GLU A 238 95.08 21.03 12.32
N PRO A 239 96.31 21.39 11.82
CA PRO A 239 96.87 22.69 11.37
C PRO A 239 97.74 22.60 10.07
N ASN A 240 98.36 23.73 9.68
CA ASN A 240 99.70 23.91 9.07
C ASN A 240 100.10 23.16 7.77
N THR A 241 100.50 23.90 6.72
CA THR A 241 101.63 23.49 5.86
C THR A 241 102.39 24.69 5.26
N LYS A 242 103.68 24.74 5.60
CA LYS A 242 104.78 25.46 4.96
C LYS A 242 105.11 24.87 3.59
N ARG A 243 105.49 25.71 2.61
CA ARG A 243 106.57 25.54 1.59
C ARG A 243 106.93 26.95 1.11
N GLN A 244 108.05 27.60 1.44
CA GLN A 244 109.46 27.33 1.11
C GLN A 244 109.74 27.05 -0.37
N ALA A 245 110.31 28.05 -1.05
CA ALA A 245 111.25 27.90 -2.16
C ALA A 245 112.32 28.99 -2.03
N THR A 246 113.50 28.58 -1.57
CA THR A 246 114.78 29.30 -1.60
C THR A 246 115.63 28.67 -2.69
N LEU A 247 116.38 29.47 -3.45
CA LEU A 247 117.60 29.02 -4.13
C LEU A 247 118.62 30.16 -4.09
N ASN A 248 119.76 29.83 -3.50
CA ASN A 248 120.95 30.64 -3.23
C ASN A 248 121.90 30.68 -4.43
N GLY A 249 122.89 31.58 -4.33
CA GLY A 249 124.18 31.55 -5.04
C GLY A 249 124.78 32.96 -5.04
N ASP A 250 125.54 33.41 -4.02
CA ASP A 250 127.00 33.17 -3.80
C ASP A 250 127.83 33.50 -5.06
N GLU A 251 128.99 34.15 -5.06
CA GLU A 251 130.01 34.74 -4.17
C GLU A 251 130.86 35.57 -5.18
N GLY A 252 131.60 36.64 -4.92
CA GLY A 252 132.39 37.06 -3.79
C GLY A 252 133.30 38.24 -4.24
N PRO A 253 134.23 38.70 -3.40
CA PRO A 253 134.96 39.97 -3.53
C PRO A 253 136.41 39.79 -4.06
N SER A 254 137.13 40.88 -4.39
CA SER A 254 138.52 41.15 -3.95
C SER A 254 139.33 42.15 -4.82
N SER A 255 140.04 43.05 -4.12
CA SER A 255 141.34 43.73 -4.41
C SER A 255 141.48 44.68 -5.64
N ARG A 256 141.81 45.97 -5.49
CA ARG A 256 143.07 46.68 -5.10
C ARG A 256 144.20 46.76 -6.15
N THR A 257 144.42 47.99 -6.63
CA THR A 257 145.72 48.70 -6.80
C THR A 257 146.59 48.51 -8.07
N ALA A 258 146.91 49.66 -8.70
CA ALA A 258 148.26 50.14 -9.11
C ALA A 258 148.58 50.34 -10.62
N MET A 259 148.95 51.60 -10.95
CA MET A 259 149.89 52.08 -11.99
C MET A 259 149.53 51.87 -13.47
N SER A 260 149.95 52.66 -14.46
CA SER A 260 150.45 54.04 -14.64
C SER A 260 150.71 54.15 -16.16
N ARG A 261 150.43 55.30 -16.78
CA ARG A 261 150.82 55.73 -18.15
C ARG A 261 150.13 55.08 -19.36
N ALA A 262 149.13 55.77 -19.92
CA ALA A 262 148.99 56.03 -21.36
C ALA A 262 147.99 57.19 -21.56
N SER A 263 148.54 58.38 -21.83
CA SER A 263 147.83 59.65 -22.01
C SER A 263 146.98 59.69 -23.29
N ASP A 264 145.83 60.37 -23.18
CA ASP A 264 144.91 60.86 -24.24
C ASP A 264 143.91 59.92 -24.95
N SER A 265 143.95 58.59 -24.79
CA SER A 265 142.90 57.70 -25.37
C SER A 265 141.74 57.39 -24.41
N VAL A 266 142.00 57.30 -23.09
CA VAL A 266 141.02 56.88 -22.07
C VAL A 266 139.94 57.94 -21.79
N TYR A 267 140.27 59.23 -21.92
CA TYR A 267 139.31 60.32 -21.71
C TYR A 267 138.20 60.34 -22.77
N LYS A 268 138.47 59.84 -23.99
CA LYS A 268 137.46 59.69 -25.05
C LYS A 268 136.50 58.53 -24.76
N VAL A 269 137.02 57.43 -24.19
CA VAL A 269 136.21 56.25 -23.82
C VAL A 269 135.29 56.57 -22.64
N LEU A 270 135.80 57.15 -21.56
CA LEU A 270 134.98 57.56 -20.40
C LEU A 270 133.91 58.60 -20.77
N LYS A 271 134.21 59.53 -21.69
CA LYS A 271 133.22 60.51 -22.14
C LYS A 271 132.12 59.88 -23.00
N ALA A 272 132.44 58.85 -23.77
CA ALA A 272 131.44 58.06 -24.50
C ALA A 272 130.58 57.24 -23.52
N GLU A 273 131.19 56.63 -22.51
CA GLU A 273 130.52 55.82 -21.49
C GLU A 273 129.56 56.66 -20.62
N ILE A 274 129.97 57.87 -20.20
CA ILE A 274 129.08 58.81 -19.51
C ILE A 274 127.89 59.22 -20.41
N LYS A 275 128.11 59.37 -21.72
CA LYS A 275 127.04 59.71 -22.67
C LYS A 275 126.06 58.55 -22.84
N ASP A 276 126.54 57.31 -22.89
CA ASP A 276 125.70 56.13 -22.99
C ASP A 276 124.94 55.84 -21.68
N LEU A 277 125.57 56.05 -20.52
CA LEU A 277 124.90 55.99 -19.22
C LEU A 277 123.78 57.04 -19.10
N LYS A 278 124.00 58.26 -19.61
CA LYS A 278 122.94 59.28 -19.67
C LYS A 278 121.76 58.83 -20.54
N LYS A 279 122.03 58.27 -21.72
CA LYS A 279 120.98 57.72 -22.60
C LYS A 279 120.24 56.55 -21.94
N GLN A 280 120.95 55.66 -21.27
CA GLN A 280 120.34 54.56 -20.51
C GLN A 280 119.46 55.09 -19.39
N ASN A 281 119.92 56.09 -18.64
CA ASN A 281 119.14 56.70 -17.57
C ASN A 281 117.89 57.40 -18.11
N GLU A 282 117.98 58.11 -19.24
CA GLU A 282 116.81 58.66 -19.92
C GLU A 282 115.83 57.57 -20.39
N THR A 283 116.34 56.44 -20.87
CA THR A 283 115.50 55.31 -21.30
C THR A 283 114.81 54.65 -20.10
N LEU A 284 115.52 54.47 -18.99
CA LEU A 284 114.95 53.96 -17.75
C LEU A 284 113.88 54.90 -17.19
N ASN A 285 114.11 56.22 -17.22
CA ASN A 285 113.10 57.19 -16.78
C ASN A 285 111.85 57.19 -17.66
N ARG A 286 112.00 56.99 -18.99
CA ARG A 286 110.83 56.81 -19.88
C ARG A 286 110.09 55.53 -19.57
N ASN A 287 110.81 54.42 -19.38
CA ASN A 287 110.21 53.13 -19.02
C ASN A 287 109.48 53.20 -17.68
N LEU A 288 110.04 53.91 -16.68
CA LEU A 288 109.41 54.12 -15.39
C LEU A 288 108.14 54.96 -15.52
N ALA A 289 108.17 56.06 -16.29
CA ALA A 289 106.99 56.87 -16.56
C ALA A 289 105.90 56.11 -17.36
N ASP A 290 106.29 55.17 -18.22
CA ASP A 290 105.36 54.29 -18.93
C ASP A 290 104.76 53.23 -17.98
N GLN A 291 105.56 52.68 -17.05
CA GLN A 291 105.08 51.78 -16.00
C GLN A 291 104.11 52.49 -15.04
N GLU A 292 104.41 53.71 -14.61
CA GLU A 292 103.53 54.51 -13.74
C GLU A 292 102.19 54.82 -14.41
N ARG A 293 102.22 55.13 -15.72
CA ARG A 293 101.00 55.29 -16.52
C ARG A 293 100.20 54.00 -16.63
N ALA A 294 100.86 52.85 -16.82
CA ALA A 294 100.21 51.55 -16.84
C ALA A 294 99.56 51.20 -15.49
N ILE A 295 100.25 51.45 -14.38
CA ILE A 295 99.74 51.23 -13.02
C ILE A 295 98.53 52.12 -12.75
N SER A 296 98.60 53.41 -13.11
CA SER A 296 97.48 54.34 -12.94
C SER A 296 96.25 53.91 -13.76
N LYS A 297 96.47 53.40 -14.98
CA LYS A 297 95.38 52.84 -15.80
C LYS A 297 94.75 51.62 -15.14
N LEU A 298 95.55 50.67 -14.65
CA LEU A 298 95.06 49.48 -13.95
C LEU A 298 94.31 49.81 -12.66
N LEU A 299 94.79 50.78 -11.88
CA LEU A 299 94.09 51.25 -10.68
C LEU A 299 92.75 51.89 -11.04
N SER A 300 92.69 52.69 -12.11
CA SER A 300 91.43 53.29 -12.59
C SER A 300 90.43 52.26 -13.14
N GLU A 301 90.91 51.17 -13.75
CA GLU A 301 90.07 50.07 -14.19
C GLU A 301 89.58 49.24 -13.01
N ARG A 302 90.44 49.02 -12.00
CA ARG A 302 90.06 48.33 -10.77
C ARG A 302 88.97 49.07 -10.02
N THR A 303 89.09 50.39 -9.84
CA THR A 303 88.04 51.18 -9.17
C THR A 303 86.72 51.20 -9.93
N LYS A 304 86.76 51.18 -11.27
CA LYS A 304 85.56 51.01 -12.10
C LYS A 304 84.92 49.63 -11.92
N ASN A 305 85.73 48.57 -11.86
CA ASN A 305 85.24 47.22 -11.66
C ASN A 305 84.64 47.03 -10.26
N ASP A 306 85.27 47.58 -9.22
CA ASP A 306 84.77 47.55 -7.84
C ASP A 306 83.43 48.30 -7.74
N ALA A 307 83.32 49.49 -8.35
CA ALA A 307 82.07 50.24 -8.40
C ALA A 307 80.95 49.51 -9.18
N GLN A 308 81.29 48.82 -10.27
CA GLN A 308 80.33 47.98 -11.00
C GLN A 308 79.87 46.77 -10.18
N HIS A 309 80.78 46.16 -9.42
CA HIS A 309 80.44 45.05 -8.54
C HIS A 309 79.51 45.51 -7.40
N ASP A 310 79.80 46.64 -6.77
CA ASP A 310 78.95 47.21 -5.72
C ASP A 310 77.57 47.60 -6.24
N ALA A 311 77.48 48.17 -7.45
CA ALA A 311 76.21 48.46 -8.10
C ALA A 311 75.39 47.19 -8.38
N LYS A 312 76.03 46.09 -8.82
CA LYS A 312 75.37 44.79 -8.99
C LYS A 312 74.88 44.24 -7.65
N GLN A 313 75.68 44.32 -6.60
CA GLN A 313 75.26 43.89 -5.26
C GLN A 313 74.07 44.72 -4.74
N ALA A 314 74.08 46.03 -4.93
CA ALA A 314 72.96 46.90 -4.55
C ALA A 314 71.67 46.49 -5.27
N LYS A 315 71.74 46.22 -6.58
CA LYS A 315 70.60 45.74 -7.36
C LYS A 315 70.07 44.39 -6.86
N THR A 316 70.94 43.43 -6.56
CA THR A 316 70.50 42.13 -5.99
C THR A 316 69.87 42.26 -4.61
N ARG A 317 70.31 43.23 -3.78
CA ARG A 317 69.69 43.50 -2.47
C ARG A 317 68.31 44.12 -2.63
N GLU A 318 68.13 45.00 -3.60
CA GLU A 318 66.83 45.59 -3.92
C GLU A 318 65.85 44.53 -4.45
N GLU A 319 66.28 43.69 -5.39
CA GLU A 319 65.49 42.55 -5.91
C GLU A 319 65.13 41.55 -4.78
N LYS A 320 66.05 41.29 -3.85
CA LYS A 320 65.77 40.45 -2.69
C LYS A 320 64.73 41.10 -1.77
N ALA A 321 64.85 42.40 -1.49
CA ALA A 321 63.90 43.12 -0.64
C ALA A 321 62.50 43.22 -1.27
N THR A 322 62.39 43.33 -2.60
CA THR A 322 61.08 43.29 -3.28
C THR A 322 60.46 41.90 -3.21
N LEU A 323 61.25 40.83 -3.43
CA LEU A 323 60.77 39.45 -3.28
C LEU A 323 60.30 39.14 -1.84
N GLU A 324 61.03 39.60 -0.83
CA GLU A 324 60.62 39.43 0.58
C GLU A 324 59.27 40.12 0.87
N ARG A 325 59.04 41.33 0.34
CA ARG A 325 57.73 42.00 0.47
C ARG A 325 56.61 41.24 -0.23
N VAL A 326 56.87 40.70 -1.42
CA VAL A 326 55.89 39.89 -2.16
C VAL A 326 55.56 38.60 -1.41
N LEU A 327 56.56 37.93 -0.83
CA LEU A 327 56.35 36.73 -0.03
C LEU A 327 55.51 37.01 1.22
N VAL A 328 55.79 38.10 1.94
CA VAL A 328 54.98 38.50 3.11
C VAL A 328 53.54 38.83 2.71
N ALA A 329 53.33 39.52 1.59
CA ALA A 329 51.99 39.81 1.08
C ALA A 329 51.23 38.52 0.71
N LYS A 330 51.90 37.56 0.05
CA LYS A 330 51.32 36.25 -0.27
C LYS A 330 51.04 35.39 0.96
N GLU A 331 51.87 35.48 1.99
CA GLU A 331 51.62 34.80 3.26
C GLU A 331 50.37 35.35 3.96
N GLN A 332 50.15 36.67 3.91
CA GLN A 332 48.93 37.30 4.45
C GLN A 332 47.68 36.91 3.66
N GLU A 333 47.77 36.86 2.33
CA GLU A 333 46.69 36.39 1.45
C GLU A 333 46.31 34.94 1.76
N LEU A 334 47.30 34.05 1.90
CA LEU A 334 47.09 32.66 2.31
C LEU A 334 46.47 32.54 3.71
N LYS A 335 46.90 33.34 4.68
CA LYS A 335 46.27 33.38 6.02
C LYS A 335 44.80 33.80 5.94
N GLY A 336 44.47 34.74 5.06
CA GLY A 336 43.09 35.15 4.79
C GLY A 336 42.25 33.99 4.22
N LEU A 337 42.77 33.30 3.20
CA LEU A 337 42.10 32.15 2.58
C LEU A 337 41.90 30.99 3.56
N VAL A 338 42.93 30.65 4.36
CA VAL A 338 42.83 29.60 5.38
C VAL A 338 41.77 29.95 6.43
N ARG A 339 41.69 31.21 6.86
CA ARG A 339 40.65 31.66 7.78
C ARG A 339 39.25 31.54 7.15
N GLY A 340 39.09 31.96 5.90
CA GLY A 340 37.81 31.81 5.18
C GLY A 340 37.36 30.34 5.05
N HIS A 341 38.29 29.41 4.81
CA HIS A 341 37.96 27.98 4.79
C HIS A 341 37.58 27.42 6.17
N LEU A 342 38.22 27.88 7.24
CA LEU A 342 37.86 27.49 8.62
C LEU A 342 36.46 28.00 8.99
N ASP A 343 36.15 29.26 8.68
CA ASP A 343 34.82 29.84 8.92
C ASP A 343 33.74 29.08 8.13
N GLN A 344 34.06 28.67 6.89
CA GLN A 344 33.19 27.84 6.07
C GLN A 344 32.99 26.45 6.69
N GLU A 345 34.05 25.80 7.18
CA GLU A 345 33.97 24.49 7.85
C GLU A 345 33.09 24.57 9.12
N GLU A 346 33.20 25.64 9.90
CA GLU A 346 32.33 25.88 11.06
C GLU A 346 30.87 26.07 10.65
N ALA A 347 30.59 26.80 9.56
CA ALA A 347 29.24 26.94 9.02
C ALA A 347 28.65 25.59 8.59
N TRP A 348 29.43 24.73 7.92
CA TRP A 348 29.01 23.38 7.56
C TRP A 348 28.73 22.51 8.79
N LYS A 349 29.53 22.62 9.86
CA LYS A 349 29.28 21.91 11.13
C LYS A 349 27.97 22.35 11.78
N GLN A 350 27.70 23.66 11.81
CA GLN A 350 26.44 24.19 12.32
C GLN A 350 25.25 23.71 11.50
N GLN A 351 25.35 23.74 10.17
CA GLN A 351 24.30 23.25 9.28
C GLN A 351 24.06 21.74 9.46
N SER A 352 25.11 20.94 9.59
CA SER A 352 24.99 19.50 9.86
C SER A 352 24.30 19.23 11.20
N GLN A 353 24.51 20.07 12.21
CA GLN A 353 23.84 19.93 13.49
C GLN A 353 22.35 20.26 13.38
N VAL A 354 21.98 21.31 12.63
CA VAL A 354 20.57 21.65 12.36
C VAL A 354 19.86 20.48 11.66
N TRP A 355 20.45 19.90 10.62
CA TRP A 355 19.84 18.75 9.93
C TRP A 355 19.69 17.53 10.82
N LYS A 356 20.62 17.31 11.75
CA LYS A 356 20.51 16.23 12.73
C LYS A 356 19.34 16.46 13.69
N ASP A 357 19.21 17.68 14.19
CA ASP A 357 18.12 18.04 15.10
C ASP A 357 16.75 17.97 14.40
N ASP A 358 16.66 18.41 13.14
CA ASP A 358 15.46 18.28 12.30
C ASP A 358 15.10 16.81 12.06
N TYR A 359 16.09 15.96 11.75
CA TYR A 359 15.88 14.53 11.56
C TYR A 359 15.38 13.84 12.84
N ASP A 360 15.97 14.17 13.99
CA ASP A 360 15.53 13.65 15.29
C ASP A 360 14.12 14.14 15.64
N SER A 361 13.76 15.36 15.27
CA SER A 361 12.39 15.89 15.41
C SER A 361 11.38 15.09 14.58
N VAL A 362 11.66 14.89 13.29
CA VAL A 362 10.80 14.10 12.38
C VAL A 362 10.67 12.65 12.88
N CYS A 363 11.74 12.06 13.42
CA CYS A 363 11.66 10.72 13.99
C CYS A 363 10.72 10.65 15.21
N LYS A 364 10.76 11.66 16.09
CA LYS A 364 9.85 11.75 17.25
C LYS A 364 8.39 11.93 16.81
N GLU A 365 8.13 12.79 15.83
CA GLU A 365 6.79 12.99 15.27
C GLU A 365 6.25 11.70 14.63
N ARG A 366 7.07 11.02 13.84
CA ARG A 366 6.72 9.73 13.24
C ARG A 366 6.36 8.68 14.30
N ASP A 367 7.12 8.61 15.38
CA ASP A 367 6.88 7.62 16.42
C ASP A 367 5.65 7.99 17.29
N ALA A 368 5.36 9.29 17.48
CA ALA A 368 4.10 9.74 18.07
C ALA A 368 2.89 9.36 17.19
N LEU A 369 2.96 9.59 15.87
CA LEU A 369 1.91 9.18 14.93
C LEU A 369 1.67 7.67 14.91
N LYS A 370 2.72 6.86 15.08
CA LYS A 370 2.58 5.40 15.21
C LYS A 370 1.82 5.00 16.47
N GLU A 371 2.02 5.70 17.59
CA GLU A 371 1.27 5.43 18.83
C GLU A 371 -0.19 5.89 18.71
N GLU A 372 -0.44 7.05 18.09
CA GLU A 372 -1.80 7.51 17.79
C GLU A 372 -2.54 6.50 16.91
N ALA A 373 -1.91 6.01 15.84
CA ALA A 373 -2.49 4.98 14.97
C ALA A 373 -2.79 3.66 15.72
N LYS A 374 -1.95 3.26 16.70
CA LYS A 374 -2.22 2.09 17.55
C LYS A 374 -3.44 2.31 18.43
N GLU A 375 -3.61 3.49 19.00
CA GLU A 375 -4.79 3.84 19.80
C GLU A 375 -6.06 3.90 18.96
N GLU A 376 -6.00 4.45 17.74
CA GLU A 376 -7.13 4.41 16.80
C GLU A 376 -7.53 2.96 16.44
N VAL A 377 -6.56 2.08 16.22
CA VAL A 377 -6.83 0.65 15.97
C VAL A 377 -7.50 0.00 17.19
N LYS A 378 -7.04 0.29 18.42
CA LYS A 378 -7.69 -0.20 19.65
C LYS A 378 -9.11 0.32 19.78
N GLN A 379 -9.36 1.60 19.48
CA GLN A 379 -10.72 2.16 19.50
C GLN A 379 -11.62 1.54 18.43
N ALA A 380 -11.10 1.31 17.23
CA ALA A 380 -11.83 0.64 16.15
C ALA A 380 -12.16 -0.81 16.51
N GLU A 381 -11.23 -1.52 17.17
CA GLU A 381 -11.46 -2.87 17.66
C GLU A 381 -12.50 -2.91 18.78
N ALA A 382 -12.46 -1.96 19.72
CA ALA A 382 -13.49 -1.81 20.75
C ALA A 382 -14.88 -1.55 20.14
N LYS A 383 -14.99 -0.65 19.17
CA LYS A 383 -16.25 -0.40 18.42
C LYS A 383 -16.73 -1.65 17.70
N ARG A 384 -15.81 -2.42 17.09
CA ARG A 384 -16.15 -3.69 16.42
C ARG A 384 -16.71 -4.73 17.39
N VAL A 385 -16.13 -4.86 18.59
CA VAL A 385 -16.62 -5.78 19.63
C VAL A 385 -18.01 -5.37 20.09
N ILE A 386 -18.26 -4.07 20.32
CA ILE A 386 -19.60 -3.57 20.67
C ILE A 386 -20.64 -3.94 19.60
N LEU A 387 -20.34 -3.68 18.33
CA LEU A 387 -21.23 -4.04 17.21
C LEU A 387 -21.43 -5.55 17.05
N GLU A 388 -20.47 -6.37 17.46
CA GLU A 388 -20.61 -7.84 17.46
C GLU A 388 -21.54 -8.31 18.57
N VAL A 389 -21.43 -7.74 19.77
CA VAL A 389 -22.37 -8.00 20.89
C VAL A 389 -23.79 -7.57 20.51
N GLU A 390 -23.98 -6.38 19.94
CA GLU A 390 -25.30 -5.90 19.49
C GLU A 390 -25.91 -6.84 18.44
N ARG A 391 -25.10 -7.33 17.50
CA ARG A 391 -25.54 -8.30 16.48
C ARG A 391 -25.99 -9.62 17.10
N ASP A 392 -25.28 -10.11 18.11
CA ASP A 392 -25.64 -11.35 18.79
C ASP A 392 -26.90 -11.18 19.64
N ILE A 393 -27.08 -10.03 20.31
CA ILE A 393 -28.35 -9.67 20.97
C ILE A 393 -29.49 -9.71 19.94
N ALA A 394 -29.34 -9.03 18.80
CA ALA A 394 -30.36 -9.02 17.74
C ALA A 394 -30.68 -10.43 17.21
N ARG A 395 -29.67 -11.30 17.06
CA ARG A 395 -29.88 -12.71 16.68
C ARG A 395 -30.66 -13.48 17.73
N THR A 396 -30.36 -13.28 19.01
CA THR A 396 -31.10 -13.95 20.09
C THR A 396 -32.55 -13.51 20.14
N ASP A 397 -32.82 -12.22 19.94
CA ASP A 397 -34.19 -11.70 19.92
C ASP A 397 -34.96 -12.14 18.68
N LEU A 398 -34.32 -12.18 17.51
CA LEU A 398 -34.90 -12.76 16.30
C LEU A 398 -35.27 -14.24 16.49
N ASN A 399 -34.40 -15.03 17.13
CA ASN A 399 -34.70 -16.42 17.46
C ASN A 399 -35.86 -16.56 18.46
N LYS A 400 -36.00 -15.65 19.43
CA LYS A 400 -37.18 -15.63 20.32
C LYS A 400 -38.44 -15.32 19.54
N MET A 401 -38.40 -14.36 18.60
CA MET A 401 -39.53 -14.04 17.74
C MET A 401 -39.96 -15.20 16.85
N TYR A 402 -39.01 -15.92 16.24
CA TYR A 402 -39.33 -17.12 15.46
C TYR A 402 -40.00 -18.21 16.31
N LYS A 403 -39.48 -18.48 17.52
CA LYS A 403 -40.12 -19.43 18.45
C LYS A 403 -41.52 -18.98 18.86
N ALA A 404 -41.72 -17.69 19.11
CA ALA A 404 -43.04 -17.15 19.45
C ALA A 404 -44.02 -17.28 18.26
N HIS A 405 -43.55 -17.04 17.04
CA HIS A 405 -44.32 -17.24 15.81
C HIS A 405 -44.72 -18.71 15.64
N ASP A 406 -43.80 -19.66 15.82
CA ASP A 406 -44.10 -21.09 15.71
C ASP A 406 -45.15 -21.53 16.74
N ILE A 407 -45.04 -21.07 17.99
CA ILE A 407 -46.04 -21.33 19.04
C ILE A 407 -47.40 -20.71 18.66
N ALA A 408 -47.42 -19.50 18.11
CA ALA A 408 -48.64 -18.85 17.66
C ALA A 408 -49.30 -19.62 16.50
N GLN A 409 -48.50 -20.11 15.55
CA GLN A 409 -48.98 -20.91 14.43
C GLN A 409 -49.56 -22.26 14.92
N GLU A 410 -48.87 -22.95 15.84
CA GLU A 410 -49.37 -24.20 16.43
C GLU A 410 -50.71 -23.99 17.16
N ARG A 411 -50.86 -22.87 17.87
CA ARG A 411 -52.14 -22.50 18.52
C ARG A 411 -53.23 -22.24 17.48
N ALA A 412 -52.94 -21.49 16.42
CA ALA A 412 -53.90 -21.23 15.34
C ALA A 412 -54.35 -22.51 14.62
N GLU A 413 -53.43 -23.46 14.40
CA GLU A 413 -53.75 -24.76 13.82
C GLU A 413 -54.64 -25.61 14.74
N LYS A 414 -54.35 -25.63 16.06
CA LYS A 414 -55.20 -26.31 17.06
C LYS A 414 -56.59 -25.69 17.14
N GLU A 415 -56.69 -24.36 17.09
CA GLU A 415 -57.98 -23.66 17.06
C GLU A 415 -58.77 -24.00 15.79
N LYS A 416 -58.11 -24.01 14.63
CA LYS A 416 -58.73 -24.42 13.36
C LYS A 416 -59.27 -25.85 13.44
N GLN A 417 -58.49 -26.79 13.97
CA GLN A 417 -58.93 -28.17 14.17
C GLN A 417 -60.12 -28.27 15.14
N ALA A 418 -60.13 -27.48 16.22
CA ALA A 418 -61.25 -27.43 17.15
C ALA A 418 -62.54 -26.92 16.48
N ARG A 419 -62.44 -25.83 15.70
CA ARG A 419 -63.57 -25.30 14.91
C ARG A 419 -64.11 -26.31 13.92
N GLU A 420 -63.22 -27.02 13.21
CA GLU A 420 -63.61 -28.07 12.26
C GLU A 420 -64.34 -29.23 12.97
N ARG A 421 -63.85 -29.68 14.12
CA ARG A 421 -64.53 -30.71 14.94
C ARG A 421 -65.93 -30.27 15.37
N ILE A 422 -66.08 -29.03 15.83
CA ILE A 422 -67.39 -28.50 16.24
C ILE A 422 -68.33 -28.36 15.03
N SER A 423 -67.82 -27.88 13.89
CA SER A 423 -68.58 -27.79 12.64
C SER A 423 -69.10 -29.17 12.21
N ASN A 424 -68.25 -30.19 12.20
CA ASN A 424 -68.62 -31.56 11.87
C ASN A 424 -69.66 -32.13 12.85
N HIS A 425 -69.56 -31.78 14.14
CA HIS A 425 -70.54 -32.20 15.14
C HIS A 425 -71.91 -31.54 14.90
N LEU A 426 -71.93 -30.23 14.61
CA LEU A 426 -73.14 -29.50 14.25
C LEU A 426 -73.81 -30.05 12.99
N GLU A 427 -73.02 -30.40 11.97
CA GLU A 427 -73.55 -31.00 10.73
C GLU A 427 -74.21 -32.36 11.00
N ARG A 428 -73.57 -33.22 11.81
CA ARG A 428 -74.16 -34.51 12.24
C ARG A 428 -75.43 -34.31 13.07
N ALA A 429 -75.42 -33.37 14.01
CA ALA A 429 -76.58 -33.07 14.83
C ALA A 429 -77.76 -32.57 13.98
N ASN A 430 -77.52 -31.64 13.06
CA ASN A 430 -78.53 -31.13 12.14
C ASN A 430 -79.08 -32.23 11.22
N SER A 431 -78.22 -33.12 10.70
CA SER A 431 -78.66 -34.28 9.89
C SER A 431 -79.55 -35.22 10.69
N THR A 432 -79.21 -35.49 11.96
CA THR A 432 -79.99 -36.35 12.85
C THR A 432 -81.34 -35.71 13.19
N ILE A 433 -81.37 -34.42 13.51
CA ILE A 433 -82.61 -33.67 13.74
C ILE A 433 -83.52 -33.72 12.49
N ALA A 434 -82.96 -33.58 11.29
CA ALA A 434 -83.72 -33.67 10.05
C ALA A 434 -84.36 -35.06 9.87
N LYS A 435 -83.63 -36.14 10.17
CA LYS A 435 -84.17 -37.52 10.14
C LYS A 435 -85.29 -37.72 11.16
N LEU A 436 -85.10 -37.27 12.40
CA LEU A 436 -86.09 -37.38 13.47
C LEU A 436 -87.36 -36.59 13.14
N ASN A 437 -87.24 -35.42 12.50
CA ASN A 437 -88.39 -34.66 12.00
C ASN A 437 -89.15 -35.43 10.92
N GLY A 438 -88.46 -36.09 9.97
CA GLY A 438 -89.10 -36.94 8.97
C GLY A 438 -89.84 -38.13 9.60
N GLN A 439 -89.26 -38.77 10.61
CA GLN A 439 -89.93 -39.84 11.37
C GLN A 439 -91.16 -39.34 12.13
N LEU A 440 -91.09 -38.13 12.71
CA LEU A 440 -92.22 -37.49 13.36
C LEU A 440 -93.37 -37.23 12.37
N GLU A 441 -93.07 -36.71 11.18
CA GLU A 441 -94.06 -36.48 10.12
C GLU A 441 -94.70 -37.79 9.63
N GLU A 442 -93.93 -38.87 9.51
CA GLU A 442 -94.44 -40.21 9.15
C GLU A 442 -95.36 -40.78 10.24
N LEU A 443 -94.96 -40.70 11.52
CA LEU A 443 -95.78 -41.13 12.65
C LEU A 443 -97.06 -40.30 12.79
N GLU A 444 -96.99 -38.99 12.53
CA GLU A 444 -98.16 -38.11 12.49
C GLU A 444 -99.13 -38.53 11.38
N SER A 445 -98.60 -38.84 10.19
CA SER A 445 -99.39 -39.33 9.06
C SER A 445 -100.09 -40.66 9.38
N LYS A 446 -99.36 -41.64 9.95
CA LYS A 446 -99.94 -42.93 10.39
C LYS A 446 -101.02 -42.76 11.46
N MET A 447 -100.82 -41.81 12.38
CA MET A 447 -101.82 -41.54 13.42
C MET A 447 -103.11 -40.93 12.83
N GLU A 448 -102.98 -40.03 11.85
CA GLU A 448 -104.14 -39.48 11.12
C GLU A 448 -104.83 -40.54 10.24
N GLU A 449 -104.07 -41.45 9.63
CA GLU A 449 -104.62 -42.61 8.90
C GLU A 449 -105.43 -43.53 9.84
N LEU A 450 -104.88 -43.88 11.00
CA LEU A 450 -105.59 -44.69 12.02
C LEU A 450 -106.79 -43.98 12.65
N LYS A 451 -106.81 -42.64 12.68
CA LYS A 451 -108.00 -41.86 13.08
C LYS A 451 -109.07 -41.88 11.99
N SER A 452 -108.66 -41.86 10.73
CA SER A 452 -109.52 -41.81 9.55
C SER A 452 -110.06 -43.19 9.15
N ALA A 453 -109.39 -44.27 9.55
CA ALA A 453 -109.84 -45.65 9.38
C ALA A 453 -111.19 -45.86 10.07
N LYS A 454 -112.26 -45.75 9.28
CA LYS A 454 -113.65 -45.91 9.73
C LYS A 454 -113.86 -47.37 10.13
N LEU A 455 -114.17 -47.59 11.41
CA LEU A 455 -114.43 -48.90 11.98
C LEU A 455 -115.44 -49.69 11.11
N PRO A 456 -115.13 -50.93 10.70
CA PRO A 456 -116.12 -51.79 10.09
C PRO A 456 -117.24 -52.02 11.11
N THR A 457 -118.47 -51.66 10.74
CA THR A 457 -119.65 -51.89 11.56
C THR A 457 -119.76 -53.39 11.88
N PRO A 458 -119.82 -53.78 13.16
CA PRO A 458 -119.81 -55.19 13.54
C PRO A 458 -121.11 -55.90 13.13
N PRO A 459 -121.06 -57.17 12.69
CA PRO A 459 -122.24 -58.04 12.62
C PRO A 459 -122.73 -58.35 14.04
N CYS A 460 -124.05 -58.36 14.24
CA CYS A 460 -124.74 -58.20 15.52
C CYS A 460 -124.46 -59.16 16.69
N ASP A 461 -123.63 -60.21 16.62
CA ASP A 461 -123.58 -61.21 17.72
C ASP A 461 -122.18 -61.75 18.10
N SER A 462 -121.11 -60.99 17.85
CA SER A 462 -119.75 -61.34 18.33
C SER A 462 -119.14 -60.21 19.14
N GLU A 463 -118.65 -60.53 20.35
CA GLU A 463 -118.09 -59.58 21.31
C GLU A 463 -117.14 -58.57 20.64
N PRO A 464 -117.43 -57.25 20.70
CA PRO A 464 -116.63 -56.21 20.04
C PRO A 464 -115.29 -55.92 20.74
N GLY A 465 -114.77 -56.85 21.54
CA GLY A 465 -113.69 -56.60 22.49
C GLY A 465 -112.29 -56.52 21.89
N ASP A 466 -111.95 -57.38 20.94
CA ASP A 466 -110.52 -57.63 20.66
C ASP A 466 -109.94 -56.77 19.53
N ALA A 467 -110.69 -56.54 18.45
CA ALA A 467 -110.24 -55.68 17.34
C ALA A 467 -110.13 -54.20 17.75
N GLN A 468 -111.03 -53.74 18.63
CA GLN A 468 -111.01 -52.38 19.15
C GLN A 468 -109.88 -52.18 20.16
N LYS A 469 -109.57 -53.20 20.97
CA LYS A 469 -108.40 -53.21 21.85
C LYS A 469 -107.09 -53.23 21.05
N GLN A 470 -107.01 -53.96 19.93
CA GLN A 470 -105.83 -53.95 19.06
C GLN A 470 -105.59 -52.58 18.42
N LEU A 471 -106.61 -51.95 17.84
CA LEU A 471 -106.49 -50.58 17.32
C LEU A 471 -106.10 -49.56 18.39
N GLN A 472 -106.59 -49.75 19.62
CA GLN A 472 -106.22 -48.90 20.75
C GLN A 472 -104.76 -49.13 21.17
N GLN A 473 -104.31 -50.39 21.23
CA GLN A 473 -102.91 -50.75 21.51
C GLN A 473 -101.96 -50.20 20.46
N GLU A 474 -102.31 -50.26 19.17
CA GLU A 474 -101.50 -49.68 18.09
C GLU A 474 -101.42 -48.15 18.19
N ARG A 475 -102.52 -47.48 18.53
CA ARG A 475 -102.54 -46.02 18.76
C ARG A 475 -101.67 -45.62 19.94
N ASP A 476 -101.71 -46.38 21.03
CA ASP A 476 -100.90 -46.11 22.21
C ASP A 476 -99.42 -46.41 21.96
N ALA A 477 -99.09 -47.46 21.19
CA ALA A 477 -97.73 -47.77 20.76
C ALA A 477 -97.14 -46.66 19.86
N ILE A 478 -97.89 -46.20 18.86
CA ILE A 478 -97.46 -45.09 17.98
C ILE A 478 -97.30 -43.79 18.79
N ARG A 479 -98.14 -43.56 19.80
CA ARG A 479 -98.00 -42.39 20.70
C ARG A 479 -96.71 -42.48 21.52
N GLU A 480 -96.38 -43.66 22.04
CA GLU A 480 -95.16 -43.88 22.81
C GLU A 480 -93.90 -43.71 21.95
N GLU A 481 -93.90 -44.26 20.73
CA GLU A 481 -92.82 -44.04 19.75
C GLU A 481 -92.66 -42.56 19.39
N ARG A 482 -93.77 -41.84 19.17
CA ARG A 482 -93.73 -40.39 18.89
C ARG A 482 -93.12 -39.59 20.03
N GLU A 483 -93.48 -39.90 21.27
CA GLU A 483 -92.90 -39.25 22.46
C GLU A 483 -91.42 -39.61 22.63
N ALA A 484 -91.01 -40.84 22.29
CA ALA A 484 -89.59 -41.23 22.29
C ALA A 484 -88.77 -40.44 21.25
N VAL A 485 -89.24 -40.37 20.00
CA VAL A 485 -88.59 -39.60 18.93
C VAL A 485 -88.51 -38.11 19.27
N LYS A 486 -89.57 -37.56 19.90
CA LYS A 486 -89.60 -36.17 20.35
C LYS A 486 -88.57 -35.88 21.43
N LYS A 487 -88.42 -36.77 22.42
CA LYS A 487 -87.38 -36.67 23.45
C LYS A 487 -85.98 -36.73 22.86
N GLU A 488 -85.73 -37.65 21.91
CA GLU A 488 -84.45 -37.74 21.22
C GLU A 488 -84.13 -36.48 20.41
N ARG A 489 -85.12 -35.94 19.68
CA ARG A 489 -84.99 -34.67 18.94
C ARG A 489 -84.66 -33.50 19.87
N ASP A 490 -85.32 -33.42 21.02
CA ASP A 490 -85.09 -32.34 21.98
C ASP A 490 -83.71 -32.48 22.64
N SER A 491 -83.24 -33.71 22.90
CA SER A 491 -81.85 -33.98 23.30
C SER A 491 -80.83 -33.48 22.27
N MET A 492 -81.04 -33.79 20.98
CA MET A 492 -80.14 -33.34 19.90
C MET A 492 -80.15 -31.81 19.72
N LYS A 493 -81.28 -31.14 19.98
CA LYS A 493 -81.33 -29.66 19.99
C LYS A 493 -80.48 -29.06 21.09
N ILE A 494 -80.51 -29.65 22.29
CA ILE A 494 -79.68 -29.23 23.42
C ILE A 494 -78.20 -29.38 23.07
N GLU A 495 -77.79 -30.51 22.49
CA GLU A 495 -76.40 -30.71 22.05
C GLU A 495 -75.97 -29.70 20.98
N ARG A 496 -76.84 -29.43 19.99
CA ARG A 496 -76.59 -28.42 18.96
C ARG A 496 -76.41 -27.03 19.56
N ASP A 497 -77.27 -26.64 20.50
CA ASP A 497 -77.21 -25.31 21.10
C ASP A 497 -75.97 -25.17 22.00
N ALA A 498 -75.59 -26.22 22.73
CA ALA A 498 -74.33 -26.27 23.46
C ALA A 498 -73.10 -26.11 22.54
N ALA A 499 -73.10 -26.79 21.39
CA ALA A 499 -72.03 -26.66 20.39
C ALA A 499 -71.95 -25.24 19.78
N LYS A 500 -73.09 -24.57 19.58
CA LYS A 500 -73.12 -23.15 19.16
C LYS A 500 -72.53 -22.25 20.24
N THR A 501 -72.91 -22.42 21.50
CA THR A 501 -72.34 -21.64 22.61
C THR A 501 -70.82 -21.82 22.69
N MET A 502 -70.29 -23.01 22.44
CA MET A 502 -68.84 -23.25 22.37
C MET A 502 -68.18 -22.48 21.21
N LEU A 503 -68.83 -22.39 20.03
CA LEU A 503 -68.31 -21.59 18.90
C LEU A 503 -68.28 -20.10 19.21
N ASP A 504 -69.35 -19.57 19.82
CA ASP A 504 -69.42 -18.16 20.20
C ASP A 504 -68.35 -17.83 21.25
N ALA A 505 -68.15 -18.70 22.25
CA ALA A 505 -67.09 -18.55 23.24
C ALA A 505 -65.69 -18.54 22.60
N LEU A 506 -65.41 -19.42 21.63
CA LEU A 506 -64.15 -19.42 20.88
C LEU A 506 -63.96 -18.13 20.07
N ARG A 507 -65.04 -17.61 19.48
CA ARG A 507 -65.01 -16.36 18.72
C ARG A 507 -64.72 -15.15 19.61
N ASP A 508 -65.34 -15.11 20.79
CA ASP A 508 -65.12 -14.04 21.76
C ASP A 508 -63.71 -14.09 22.34
N GLN A 509 -63.19 -15.29 22.63
CA GLN A 509 -61.80 -15.48 23.02
C GLN A 509 -60.83 -14.98 21.93
N GLN A 510 -61.08 -15.32 20.66
CA GLN A 510 -60.26 -14.82 19.55
C GLN A 510 -60.30 -13.29 19.42
N ASN A 511 -61.44 -12.67 19.67
CA ASN A 511 -61.58 -11.21 19.66
C ASN A 511 -60.87 -10.56 20.84
N ALA A 512 -60.90 -11.18 22.02
CA ALA A 512 -60.15 -10.75 23.20
C ALA A 512 -58.64 -10.80 22.92
N ASP A 513 -58.14 -11.91 22.38
CA ASP A 513 -56.72 -12.09 22.04
C ASP A 513 -56.24 -11.09 20.97
N LYS A 514 -57.09 -10.76 19.99
CA LYS A 514 -56.77 -9.70 19.01
C LYS A 514 -56.67 -8.32 19.64
N ARG A 515 -57.54 -8.01 20.61
CA ARG A 515 -57.51 -6.73 21.33
C ARG A 515 -56.27 -6.62 22.22
N THR A 516 -55.93 -7.67 22.96
CA THR A 516 -54.72 -7.69 23.80
C THR A 516 -53.46 -7.53 22.95
N HIS A 517 -53.34 -8.28 21.85
CA HIS A 517 -52.20 -8.13 20.94
C HIS A 517 -52.11 -6.73 20.32
N ARG A 518 -53.24 -6.13 19.92
CA ARG A 518 -53.27 -4.75 19.42
C ARG A 518 -52.79 -3.76 20.47
N ASN A 519 -53.20 -3.91 21.72
CA ASN A 519 -52.78 -3.06 22.83
C ASN A 519 -51.27 -3.22 23.11
N GLU A 520 -50.76 -4.46 23.15
CA GLU A 520 -49.32 -4.74 23.32
C GLU A 520 -48.48 -4.11 22.21
N VAL A 521 -48.92 -4.16 20.95
CA VAL A 521 -48.22 -3.53 19.82
C VAL A 521 -48.20 -2.00 19.98
N VAL A 522 -49.29 -1.39 20.45
CA VAL A 522 -49.35 0.05 20.73
C VAL A 522 -48.38 0.41 21.86
N ASP A 523 -48.35 -0.37 22.94
CA ASP A 523 -47.44 -0.15 24.07
C ASP A 523 -45.97 -0.29 23.65
N LEU A 524 -45.64 -1.32 22.85
CA LEU A 524 -44.29 -1.51 22.30
C LEU A 524 -43.89 -0.36 21.38
N LYS A 525 -44.78 0.12 20.50
CA LYS A 525 -44.53 1.31 19.68
C LYS A 525 -44.26 2.54 20.54
N ALA A 526 -45.02 2.75 21.60
CA ALA A 526 -44.81 3.85 22.54
C ALA A 526 -43.45 3.74 23.27
N GLN A 527 -43.04 2.53 23.64
CA GLN A 527 -41.71 2.30 24.23
C GLN A 527 -40.58 2.55 23.24
N ILE A 528 -40.72 2.09 21.98
CA ILE A 528 -39.74 2.34 20.91
C ILE A 528 -39.60 3.84 20.67
N LYS A 529 -40.72 4.58 20.63
CA LYS A 529 -40.72 6.04 20.51
C LYS A 529 -39.93 6.70 21.66
N LYS A 530 -40.21 6.33 22.91
CA LYS A 530 -39.45 6.82 24.10
C LYS A 530 -37.96 6.48 24.04
N LEU A 531 -37.59 5.32 23.47
CA LEU A 531 -36.19 4.93 23.31
C LEU A 531 -35.48 5.74 22.22
N ARG A 532 -36.17 6.10 21.13
CA ARG A 532 -35.63 7.00 20.09
C ARG A 532 -35.43 8.42 20.63
N GLU A 533 -36.42 8.96 21.32
CA GLU A 533 -36.33 10.27 22.00
C GLU A 533 -35.13 10.32 22.95
N ARG A 534 -34.86 9.24 23.71
CA ARG A 534 -33.69 9.14 24.59
C ARG A 534 -32.35 9.02 23.87
N ARG A 535 -32.31 8.52 22.63
CA ARG A 535 -31.06 8.39 21.85
C ARG A 535 -30.60 9.72 21.25
N GLY A 536 -31.42 10.77 21.31
CA GLY A 536 -31.09 12.04 20.66
C GLY A 536 -31.24 11.98 19.15
N ASP A 537 -31.89 10.94 18.62
CA ASP A 537 -32.45 10.92 17.26
C ASP A 537 -33.67 11.86 17.29
N ALA A 538 -33.42 13.16 17.48
CA ALA A 538 -34.46 14.17 17.39
C ALA A 538 -35.00 14.13 15.97
N ASP A 539 -36.29 13.86 15.85
CA ASP A 539 -37.02 13.81 14.61
C ASP A 539 -36.76 15.10 13.81
N ASP A 540 -35.93 15.00 12.77
CA ASP A 540 -35.82 16.02 11.70
C ASP A 540 -37.03 15.92 10.76
N SER A 541 -38.21 15.64 11.33
CA SER A 541 -39.44 15.24 10.66
C SER A 541 -40.45 16.39 10.68
N SER A 542 -40.10 17.49 9.99
CA SER A 542 -41.04 18.55 9.63
C SER A 542 -41.94 18.18 8.43
N SER A 543 -41.93 16.93 7.95
CA SER A 543 -42.74 16.53 6.80
C SER A 543 -43.15 15.06 6.83
N GLU A 544 -44.06 14.68 7.73
CA GLU A 544 -44.73 13.38 7.62
C GLU A 544 -46.23 13.60 7.75
N SER A 545 -46.87 13.67 6.58
CA SER A 545 -48.31 13.75 6.42
C SER A 545 -48.89 12.37 6.75
N ASP A 546 -49.80 12.32 7.73
CA ASP A 546 -50.57 11.13 8.10
C ASP A 546 -51.21 10.45 6.87
N PRO A 547 -50.84 9.20 6.52
CA PRO A 547 -51.47 8.47 5.42
C PRO A 547 -52.63 7.57 5.87
N GLU A 548 -53.09 7.63 7.12
CA GLU A 548 -54.00 6.63 7.69
C GLU A 548 -55.50 6.83 7.39
N ASP A 549 -55.93 7.87 6.65
CA ASP A 549 -57.36 8.14 6.42
C ASP A 549 -57.93 7.64 5.06
N SER A 550 -57.21 6.79 4.34
CA SER A 550 -57.68 6.18 3.09
C SER A 550 -58.03 4.69 3.27
N LEU A 551 -59.07 4.44 4.06
CA LEU A 551 -59.72 3.13 4.24
C LEU A 551 -60.58 2.74 3.02
N VAL A 552 -59.94 2.55 1.87
CA VAL A 552 -60.44 1.66 0.82
C VAL A 552 -59.20 0.93 0.35
N LYS A 553 -59.07 -0.37 0.61
CA LYS A 553 -57.98 -1.20 0.08
C LYS A 553 -58.26 -1.48 -1.41
N PRO A 554 -57.58 -0.86 -2.39
CA PRO A 554 -57.49 -1.44 -3.71
C PRO A 554 -56.25 -2.36 -3.66
N ASP A 555 -56.27 -3.46 -4.40
CA ASP A 555 -55.14 -4.37 -4.45
C ASP A 555 -53.83 -3.60 -4.68
N PHE A 556 -52.95 -3.61 -3.67
CA PHE A 556 -51.67 -2.88 -3.66
C PHE A 556 -50.81 -3.27 -4.87
N LYS A 557 -51.02 -4.50 -5.37
CA LYS A 557 -50.43 -5.04 -6.58
C LYS A 557 -50.89 -4.28 -7.84
N GLN A 558 -52.18 -3.97 -7.96
CA GLN A 558 -52.73 -3.24 -9.10
C GLN A 558 -52.20 -1.81 -9.16
N LYS A 559 -52.10 -1.12 -8.01
CA LYS A 559 -51.50 0.22 -7.95
C LYS A 559 -50.02 0.22 -8.32
N TYR A 560 -49.27 -0.81 -7.92
CA TYR A 560 -47.86 -0.93 -8.29
C TYR A 560 -47.69 -1.21 -9.78
N GLU A 561 -48.53 -2.09 -10.36
CA GLU A 561 -48.53 -2.40 -11.79
C GLU A 561 -48.96 -1.18 -12.62
N ASP A 562 -49.96 -0.42 -12.19
CA ASP A 562 -50.39 0.84 -12.85
C ASP A 562 -49.34 1.95 -12.73
N LEU A 563 -48.65 2.07 -11.58
CA LEU A 563 -47.52 3.01 -11.44
C LEU A 563 -46.37 2.62 -12.36
N PHE A 564 -46.07 1.32 -12.45
CA PHE A 564 -45.01 0.80 -13.33
C PHE A 564 -45.37 1.02 -14.81
N ALA A 565 -46.63 0.83 -15.18
CA ALA A 565 -47.13 1.10 -16.52
C ALA A 565 -47.04 2.59 -16.86
N LYS A 566 -47.44 3.47 -15.95
CA LYS A 566 -47.31 4.93 -16.12
C LYS A 566 -45.85 5.37 -16.24
N TYR A 567 -44.97 4.83 -15.38
CA TYR A 567 -43.54 5.13 -15.41
C TYR A 567 -42.89 4.65 -16.71
N LYS A 568 -43.31 3.49 -17.22
CA LYS A 568 -42.83 2.94 -18.49
C LYS A 568 -43.24 3.81 -19.67
N VAL A 569 -44.51 4.24 -19.73
CA VAL A 569 -44.99 5.17 -20.78
C VAL A 569 -44.27 6.52 -20.69
N LEU A 570 -44.07 7.04 -19.47
CA LEU A 570 -43.34 8.32 -19.27
C LEU A 570 -41.88 8.24 -19.75
N MET A 571 -41.22 7.11 -19.52
CA MET A 571 -39.84 6.87 -19.97
C MET A 571 -39.74 6.61 -21.48
N GLU A 572 -40.79 6.10 -22.12
CA GLU A 572 -40.81 5.76 -23.55
C GLU A 572 -41.34 6.91 -24.44
N GLU A 573 -42.25 7.76 -23.96
CA GLU A 573 -42.88 8.81 -24.78
C GLU A 573 -42.26 10.20 -24.59
N THR A 574 -41.50 10.45 -23.53
CA THR A 574 -40.84 11.75 -23.32
C THR A 574 -39.47 11.81 -24.00
N VAL A 575 -39.15 12.95 -24.61
CA VAL A 575 -37.85 13.24 -25.24
C VAL A 575 -36.70 13.09 -24.21
N GLU A 576 -36.98 13.41 -22.95
CA GLU A 576 -36.04 13.26 -21.83
C GLU A 576 -35.84 11.80 -21.41
N GLY A 577 -36.89 10.98 -21.38
CA GLY A 577 -36.81 9.54 -21.12
C GLY A 577 -35.99 8.80 -22.19
N SER A 578 -36.15 9.18 -23.45
CA SER A 578 -35.36 8.68 -24.58
C SER A 578 -33.87 9.02 -24.46
N SER A 579 -33.57 10.23 -23.97
CA SER A 579 -32.19 10.69 -23.71
C SER A 579 -31.55 9.95 -22.53
N LEU A 580 -32.31 9.72 -21.45
CA LEU A 580 -31.84 8.91 -20.32
C LEU A 580 -31.60 7.45 -20.70
N LYS A 581 -32.47 6.87 -21.53
CA LYS A 581 -32.31 5.50 -22.02
C LYS A 581 -31.07 5.35 -22.91
N ARG A 582 -30.81 6.30 -23.82
CA ARG A 582 -29.55 6.35 -24.57
C ARG A 582 -28.33 6.46 -23.67
N LYS A 583 -28.35 7.34 -22.67
CA LYS A 583 -27.23 7.47 -21.73
C LYS A 583 -27.02 6.20 -20.90
N TYR A 584 -28.09 5.51 -20.52
CA TYR A 584 -28.00 4.23 -19.83
C TYR A 584 -27.42 3.14 -20.72
N ASP A 585 -27.86 3.06 -21.98
CA ASP A 585 -27.34 2.11 -22.96
C ASP A 585 -25.88 2.40 -23.32
N GLU A 586 -25.47 3.67 -23.45
CA GLU A 586 -24.07 4.10 -23.61
C GLU A 586 -23.20 3.77 -22.38
N MET A 587 -23.78 3.86 -21.18
CA MET A 587 -23.10 3.46 -19.95
C MET A 587 -22.91 1.93 -19.90
N GLN A 588 -23.89 1.16 -20.39
CA GLN A 588 -23.78 -0.29 -20.48
C GLN A 588 -22.76 -0.72 -21.55
N THR A 589 -22.72 -0.08 -22.72
CA THR A 589 -21.73 -0.41 -23.76
C THR A 589 -20.31 -0.02 -23.34
N SER A 590 -20.12 1.15 -22.72
CA SER A 590 -18.82 1.56 -22.16
C SER A 590 -18.38 0.67 -20.99
N SER A 591 -19.32 0.19 -20.15
CA SER A 591 -19.04 -0.83 -19.12
C SER A 591 -18.58 -2.16 -19.72
N VAL A 592 -19.20 -2.60 -20.83
CA VAL A 592 -18.78 -3.83 -21.53
C VAL A 592 -17.42 -3.67 -22.21
N GLU A 593 -17.12 -2.51 -22.79
CA GLU A 593 -15.81 -2.23 -23.39
C GLU A 593 -14.69 -2.13 -22.35
N THR A 594 -14.96 -1.48 -21.22
CA THR A 594 -14.00 -1.42 -20.10
C THR A 594 -13.79 -2.80 -19.48
N ALA A 595 -14.82 -3.65 -19.39
CA ALA A 595 -14.68 -5.04 -18.97
C ALA A 595 -13.81 -5.86 -19.94
N LYS A 596 -13.97 -5.68 -21.27
CA LYS A 596 -13.10 -6.33 -22.27
C LYS A 596 -11.65 -5.86 -22.20
N GLN A 597 -11.43 -4.57 -21.95
CA GLN A 597 -10.08 -4.02 -21.74
C GLN A 597 -9.46 -4.56 -20.44
N LEU A 598 -10.27 -4.74 -19.39
CA LEU A 598 -9.83 -5.35 -18.14
C LEU A 598 -9.45 -6.82 -18.32
N ASP A 599 -10.24 -7.62 -19.06
CA ASP A 599 -9.90 -9.01 -19.37
C ASP A 599 -8.63 -9.13 -20.24
N ALA A 600 -8.46 -8.22 -21.21
CA ALA A 600 -7.26 -8.17 -22.05
C ALA A 600 -6.01 -7.82 -21.24
N THR A 601 -6.10 -6.84 -20.33
CA THR A 601 -4.99 -6.47 -19.43
C THR A 601 -4.69 -7.56 -18.41
N GLN A 602 -5.71 -8.20 -17.84
CA GLN A 602 -5.54 -9.33 -16.93
C GLN A 602 -4.85 -10.52 -17.61
N THR A 603 -5.17 -10.78 -18.88
CA THR A 603 -4.50 -11.82 -19.68
C THR A 603 -3.04 -11.49 -19.93
N LYS A 604 -2.70 -10.21 -20.24
CA LYS A 604 -1.30 -9.76 -20.37
C LYS A 604 -0.53 -9.91 -19.06
N CYS A 605 -1.10 -9.46 -17.93
CA CYS A 605 -0.47 -9.60 -16.62
C CYS A 605 -0.23 -11.07 -16.24
N LYS A 606 -1.16 -11.97 -16.61
CA LYS A 606 -0.99 -13.41 -16.40
C LYS A 606 0.18 -13.98 -17.21
N ASN A 607 0.33 -13.58 -18.48
CA ASN A 607 1.44 -14.01 -19.32
C ASN A 607 2.80 -13.51 -18.80
N ILE A 608 2.86 -12.26 -18.31
CA ILE A 608 4.07 -11.69 -17.68
C ILE A 608 4.40 -12.46 -16.40
N SER A 609 3.40 -12.71 -15.54
CA SER A 609 3.57 -13.48 -14.31
C SER A 609 4.07 -14.91 -14.57
N ASP A 610 3.50 -15.61 -15.56
CA ASP A 610 3.92 -16.96 -15.96
C ASP A 610 5.37 -16.95 -16.51
N THR A 611 5.76 -15.89 -17.21
CA THR A 611 7.13 -15.69 -17.70
C THR A 611 8.11 -15.45 -16.54
N TYR A 612 7.74 -14.58 -15.60
CA TYR A 612 8.53 -14.31 -14.40
C TYR A 612 8.70 -15.56 -13.52
N ILE A 613 7.65 -16.37 -13.35
CA ILE A 613 7.70 -17.65 -12.64
C ILE A 613 8.66 -18.62 -13.35
N LYS A 614 8.63 -18.71 -14.69
CA LYS A 614 9.58 -19.54 -15.46
C LYS A 614 11.02 -19.09 -15.27
N VAL A 615 11.28 -17.78 -15.31
CA VAL A 615 12.61 -17.18 -15.09
C VAL A 615 13.10 -17.48 -13.67
N ASN A 616 12.30 -17.22 -12.64
CA ASN A 616 12.67 -17.50 -11.26
C ASN A 616 12.90 -19.00 -10.99
N ARG A 617 12.15 -19.89 -11.66
CA ARG A 617 12.38 -21.33 -11.56
C ARG A 617 13.71 -21.74 -12.18
N LYS A 618 14.14 -21.09 -13.27
CA LYS A 618 15.47 -21.29 -13.87
C LYS A 618 16.57 -20.72 -12.96
N TYR A 619 16.41 -19.51 -12.42
CA TYR A 619 17.36 -18.93 -11.45
C TYR A 619 17.49 -19.75 -10.17
N GLY A 620 16.38 -20.32 -9.67
CA GLY A 620 16.40 -21.22 -8.51
C GLY A 620 17.22 -22.49 -8.78
N LYS A 621 17.08 -23.09 -9.98
CA LYS A 621 17.92 -24.22 -10.40
C LYS A 621 19.39 -23.84 -10.52
N LEU A 622 19.68 -22.65 -11.04
CA LEU A 622 21.06 -22.14 -11.13
C LEU A 622 21.67 -21.94 -9.74
N ARG A 623 20.93 -21.33 -8.81
CA ARG A 623 21.40 -21.11 -7.44
C ARG A 623 21.64 -22.44 -6.70
N ALA A 624 20.77 -23.43 -6.91
CA ALA A 624 20.97 -24.78 -6.40
C ALA A 624 22.24 -25.43 -6.99
N ALA A 625 22.42 -25.35 -8.31
CA ALA A 625 23.62 -25.89 -8.97
C ALA A 625 24.92 -25.19 -8.50
N VAL A 626 24.90 -23.88 -8.27
CA VAL A 626 26.03 -23.12 -7.73
C VAL A 626 26.32 -23.52 -6.27
N ALA A 627 25.28 -23.76 -5.47
CA ALA A 627 25.44 -24.26 -4.10
C ALA A 627 26.02 -25.67 -4.06
N ASP A 628 25.57 -26.57 -4.94
CA ASP A 628 26.11 -27.92 -5.08
C ASP A 628 27.59 -27.89 -5.50
N VAL A 629 27.96 -27.00 -6.44
CA VAL A 629 29.35 -26.78 -6.84
C VAL A 629 30.17 -26.25 -5.65
N GLY A 630 29.63 -25.31 -4.87
CA GLY A 630 30.28 -24.78 -3.65
C GLY A 630 30.51 -25.86 -2.58
N GLN A 631 29.60 -26.81 -2.43
CA GLN A 631 29.78 -27.95 -1.53
C GLN A 631 30.83 -28.95 -2.06
N MET A 632 30.90 -29.15 -3.37
CA MET A 632 31.92 -30.04 -3.98
C MET A 632 33.35 -29.49 -3.84
N PHE A 633 33.53 -28.17 -3.79
CA PHE A 633 34.85 -27.56 -3.57
C PHE A 633 35.44 -27.81 -2.17
N GLY A 634 34.66 -28.33 -1.22
CA GLY A 634 35.11 -28.64 0.14
C GLY A 634 35.98 -29.90 0.30
N GLY A 635 36.29 -30.64 -0.78
CA GLY A 635 37.08 -31.88 -0.65
C GLY A 635 37.70 -32.45 -1.93
N MET A 636 37.79 -31.69 -3.02
CA MET A 636 38.21 -32.21 -4.33
C MET A 636 39.72 -32.08 -4.58
N THR A 637 40.29 -33.12 -5.21
CA THR A 637 41.69 -33.14 -5.68
C THR A 637 41.76 -32.81 -7.19
N GLY A 638 42.95 -32.47 -7.70
CA GLY A 638 43.15 -31.69 -8.93
C GLY A 638 42.44 -32.13 -10.22
N ASP A 639 42.05 -33.40 -10.37
CA ASP A 639 41.36 -33.89 -11.57
C ASP A 639 39.87 -33.51 -11.62
N ASP A 640 39.26 -33.22 -10.47
CA ASP A 640 37.85 -32.87 -10.36
C ASP A 640 37.52 -31.45 -10.83
N PHE A 641 38.51 -30.56 -10.80
CA PHE A 641 38.38 -29.18 -11.29
C PHE A 641 38.05 -29.13 -12.79
N GLY A 642 38.53 -30.12 -13.57
CA GLY A 642 38.24 -30.22 -14.99
C GLY A 642 36.77 -30.52 -15.30
N ASN A 643 36.11 -31.31 -14.46
CA ASN A 643 34.68 -31.62 -14.60
C ASN A 643 33.79 -30.47 -14.13
N ALA A 644 34.14 -29.83 -13.02
CA ALA A 644 33.45 -28.63 -12.54
C ALA A 644 33.52 -27.49 -13.58
N GLY A 645 34.69 -27.26 -14.20
CA GLY A 645 34.86 -26.27 -15.26
C GLY A 645 34.01 -26.55 -16.52
N ARG A 646 33.82 -27.84 -16.88
CA ARG A 646 32.93 -28.23 -17.98
C ARG A 646 31.46 -28.02 -17.64
N ALA A 647 31.05 -28.33 -16.41
CA ALA A 647 29.68 -28.08 -15.94
C ALA A 647 29.34 -26.58 -15.91
N ILE A 648 30.26 -25.74 -15.43
CA ILE A 648 30.12 -24.28 -15.44
C ILE A 648 30.05 -23.74 -16.86
N LYS A 649 30.87 -24.23 -17.80
CA LYS A 649 30.80 -23.83 -19.22
C LYS A 649 29.47 -24.25 -19.88
N ARG A 650 28.93 -25.41 -19.53
CA ARG A 650 27.63 -25.88 -20.05
C ARG A 650 26.48 -25.02 -19.52
N LEU A 651 26.47 -24.72 -18.21
CA LEU A 651 25.51 -23.79 -17.59
C LEU A 651 25.62 -22.37 -18.15
N LYS A 652 26.83 -21.88 -18.41
CA LYS A 652 27.04 -20.55 -19.03
C LYS A 652 26.48 -20.50 -20.46
N ARG A 653 26.60 -21.58 -21.23
CA ARG A 653 26.02 -21.68 -22.58
C ARG A 653 24.50 -21.73 -22.55
N GLU A 654 23.91 -22.50 -21.61
CA GLU A 654 22.45 -22.53 -21.39
C GLU A 654 21.89 -21.18 -20.91
N LEU A 655 22.70 -20.35 -20.23
CA LEU A 655 22.31 -18.99 -19.83
C LEU A 655 22.30 -18.00 -21.00
N LEU A 656 23.19 -18.19 -21.98
CA LEU A 656 23.33 -17.35 -23.18
C LEU A 656 22.28 -17.68 -24.26
N GLU A 657 21.61 -18.83 -24.17
CA GLU A 657 20.48 -19.23 -25.03
C GLU A 657 19.11 -18.76 -24.51
N ILE A 658 19.07 -17.96 -23.44
CA ILE A 658 17.83 -17.31 -22.99
C ILE A 658 17.67 -16.04 -23.83
N ASP A 659 16.78 -16.10 -24.82
CA ASP A 659 16.32 -14.94 -25.60
C ASP A 659 16.03 -13.75 -24.68
N ASP A 660 16.38 -12.55 -25.16
CA ASP A 660 16.49 -11.30 -24.41
C ASP A 660 15.43 -11.17 -23.29
N PRO A 661 15.84 -10.89 -22.03
CA PRO A 661 14.88 -10.65 -20.97
C PRO A 661 14.00 -9.45 -21.37
N PRO A 662 12.69 -9.47 -21.04
CA PRO A 662 11.80 -8.35 -21.34
C PRO A 662 12.42 -7.08 -20.76
N THR A 663 12.52 -6.04 -21.59
CA THR A 663 13.08 -4.76 -21.18
C THR A 663 12.25 -4.19 -20.03
N GLN A 664 12.85 -3.40 -19.15
CA GLN A 664 12.13 -2.73 -18.04
C GLN A 664 10.90 -1.91 -18.47
N SER A 665 10.74 -1.64 -19.77
CA SER A 665 9.61 -0.95 -20.38
C SER A 665 8.40 -1.85 -20.72
N GLU A 666 8.56 -3.18 -20.74
CA GLU A 666 7.49 -4.18 -20.96
C GLU A 666 6.91 -4.69 -19.64
#